data_AF-A0A9K3Q7R7-F1
#
_entry.id   AF-A0A9K3Q7R7-F1
#
_cell.length_a   1.000
_cell.length_b   1.000
_cell.length_c   1.000
_cell.angle_alpha   90.00
_cell.angle_beta   90.00
_cell.angle_gamma   90.00
#
_symmetry.space_group_name_H-M   'P 1'
#
loop_
_entity.id
_entity.type
_entity.pdbx_description
1 polymer ?
#
loop_
_entity_poly.entity_id
_entity_poly.type
_entity_poly.pdbx_seq_one_letter_code
_entity_poly.pdbx_strand_id
1 'polypeptide(L)'
;MLERQRLIRASYLKTREEEREMFCQISCNDIAGAMARYTDNVFGNHPADIFLRRMRAVTGSMSHCAGAARKAQQRMFAMTAALGLPCVMFPVTPEDGINFRIRVMFKGEKGSETPPNFVLDEETLRKFISESEHIRFDHPGLCAIDFGNVIGITVEHILGWDLNKNINKPGYGFFGDLDGWTYAVEEQGRKTLHAHFLLWIKGWGKLRSGLGTAKGHEEYVKQVSKYADRVMCTRLHGSSSRLVPKVCHNDCSNTVEGTEGYQKCTTQDLRKLRTKQGETSLGAKKILFCSVCKASLSSEDVTLQRLKQYYGDALAGEDENFWSSSRYLTKCGVLMEMEVLHSMLPPKCESQINMERFTPSARLKFIVAALRNLHKSDHSPSCFKKGSECRMKLPAYPSTETLVMFDDKVTSWFDCRGNDISRSLSICVPKRAHADAYVNVHSEFASILFGCNTNVITGVDGGSVMYCTCYVSKNTEKEDNKHFADAAKHMVKNMQQQMAERKELSDLELEEEASSVGLKGMIGAALMATKVHKVAAPMASYLIRNGSRFHFSHNFSYVDIGSFFKAIQEDLNISADEDGSVFLKSSVSNYLCRPKELEEVCVYDFESQYVACKPVTGSLEWAVPHPNNDHVKVRQLSMEHIPVISYLDFVNTKEFDGNDIFCCKTEEIPPEKLSSMEQHAKACYVLFVPFRNVADLKLNGCYLERWRKVYQDGKLSKKHEQFLMSIQDCRNSMNGGRPVDMIERLTVKPVTSRYNDGYDVEEEDGDDILNEAMDQFFLSESLELG
;
A
#
# COMPACT_ATOMS: atom_id res chain seq x y z
N MET A 1 26.29 -0.52 8.25
CA MET A 1 27.60 -0.45 7.56
C MET A 1 27.41 -0.38 6.05
N LEU A 2 26.63 -1.28 5.45
CA LEU A 2 26.31 -1.30 4.00
C LEU A 2 25.75 0.02 3.46
N GLU A 3 24.69 0.58 4.06
CA GLU A 3 24.15 1.87 3.60
C GLU A 3 25.16 3.02 3.68
N ARG A 4 26.07 3.03 4.67
CA ARG A 4 27.12 4.06 4.74
C ARG A 4 28.10 3.93 3.58
N GLN A 5 28.51 2.71 3.22
CA GLN A 5 29.37 2.49 2.05
C GLN A 5 28.68 2.89 0.74
N ARG A 6 27.39 2.57 0.60
CA ARG A 6 26.56 3.01 -0.53
C ARG A 6 26.50 4.54 -0.62
N LEU A 7 26.23 5.23 0.49
CA LEU A 7 26.16 6.70 0.52
C LEU A 7 27.50 7.32 0.12
N ILE A 8 28.63 6.81 0.62
CA ILE A 8 29.97 7.30 0.25
C ILE A 8 30.21 7.16 -1.27
N ARG A 9 29.94 5.97 -1.84
CA ARG A 9 30.08 5.74 -3.28
C ARG A 9 29.16 6.63 -4.10
N ALA A 10 27.90 6.76 -3.68
CA ALA A 10 26.92 7.60 -4.37
C ALA A 10 27.29 9.08 -4.30
N SER A 11 27.81 9.58 -3.17
CA SER A 11 28.32 10.95 -3.05
C SER A 11 29.42 11.21 -4.07
N TYR A 12 30.37 10.29 -4.21
CA TYR A 12 31.44 10.43 -5.20
C TYR A 12 30.90 10.41 -6.64
N LEU A 13 30.11 9.40 -7.00
CA LEU A 13 29.61 9.22 -8.38
C LEU A 13 28.64 10.33 -8.82
N LYS A 14 27.87 10.90 -7.89
CA LYS A 14 26.85 11.91 -8.20
C LYS A 14 27.33 13.34 -8.06
N THR A 15 28.57 13.59 -7.65
CA THR A 15 29.12 14.96 -7.58
C THR A 15 30.27 15.10 -8.55
N ARG A 16 30.18 16.08 -9.45
CA ARG A 16 31.28 16.42 -10.37
C ARG A 16 32.37 17.18 -9.63
N GLU A 17 33.59 17.17 -10.15
CA GLU A 17 34.74 17.86 -9.54
C GLU A 17 34.49 19.37 -9.38
N GLU A 18 34.04 20.03 -10.44
CA GLU A 18 33.62 21.44 -10.43
C GLU A 18 32.54 21.72 -9.36
N GLU A 19 31.57 20.81 -9.19
CA GLU A 19 30.52 20.96 -8.18
C GLU A 19 31.11 20.89 -6.76
N ARG A 20 32.10 20.01 -6.52
CA ARG A 20 32.75 19.84 -5.21
C ARG A 20 33.52 21.09 -4.81
N GLU A 21 34.24 21.70 -5.74
CA GLU A 21 34.95 22.96 -5.53
C GLU A 21 33.98 24.10 -5.19
N MET A 22 32.84 24.17 -5.88
CA MET A 22 31.81 25.18 -5.60
C MET A 22 31.18 25.01 -4.21
N PHE A 23 31.09 23.77 -3.70
CA PHE A 23 30.43 23.50 -2.41
C PHE A 23 31.14 24.10 -1.20
N CYS A 24 32.46 24.22 -1.23
CA CYS A 24 33.22 24.78 -0.11
C CYS A 24 33.02 26.30 0.04
N GLN A 25 32.52 26.97 -1.01
CA GLN A 25 32.28 28.41 -1.05
C GLN A 25 30.87 28.80 -0.58
N ILE A 26 29.99 27.82 -0.35
CA ILE A 26 28.61 28.04 0.08
C ILE A 26 28.59 28.69 1.47
N SER A 27 27.74 29.71 1.65
CA SER A 27 27.48 30.31 2.97
C SER A 27 26.25 29.73 3.67
N CYS A 28 26.19 29.90 5.00
CA CYS A 28 24.99 29.56 5.78
C CYS A 28 23.73 30.30 5.29
N ASN A 29 23.89 31.53 4.78
CA ASN A 29 22.78 32.32 4.22
C ASN A 29 22.32 31.74 2.87
N ASP A 30 23.26 31.29 2.04
CA ASP A 30 22.94 30.65 0.75
C ASP A 30 22.16 29.35 0.95
N ILE A 31 22.55 28.54 1.95
CA ILE A 31 21.79 27.35 2.36
C ILE A 31 20.41 27.72 2.89
N ALA A 32 20.29 28.76 3.71
CA ALA A 32 18.99 29.17 4.25
C ALA A 32 18.03 29.63 3.14
N GLY A 33 18.54 30.38 2.16
CA GLY A 33 17.79 30.79 0.97
C GLY A 33 17.44 29.60 0.07
N ALA A 34 18.40 28.71 -0.19
CA ALA A 34 18.17 27.48 -0.97
C ALA A 34 17.16 26.56 -0.27
N MET A 35 17.16 26.51 1.07
CA MET A 35 16.20 25.74 1.83
C MET A 35 14.78 26.31 1.75
N ALA A 36 14.62 27.64 1.85
CA ALA A 36 13.31 28.26 1.68
C ALA A 36 12.74 27.95 0.29
N ARG A 37 13.58 28.10 -0.75
CA ARG A 37 13.23 27.69 -2.11
C ARG A 37 12.92 26.19 -2.20
N TYR A 38 13.72 25.36 -1.54
CA TYR A 38 13.56 23.90 -1.53
C TYR A 38 12.28 23.46 -0.82
N THR A 39 11.87 24.11 0.28
CA THR A 39 10.58 23.85 0.94
C THR A 39 9.40 24.26 0.07
N ASP A 40 9.60 25.31 -0.74
CA ASP A 40 8.61 25.79 -1.71
C ASP A 40 8.74 25.08 -3.08
N ASN A 41 9.62 24.07 -3.19
CA ASN A 41 9.96 23.31 -4.41
C ASN A 41 10.37 24.17 -5.63
N VAL A 42 10.93 25.34 -5.38
CA VAL A 42 11.61 26.17 -6.38
C VAL A 42 13.07 25.73 -6.45
N PHE A 43 13.53 25.28 -7.62
CA PHE A 43 14.91 24.80 -7.79
C PHE A 43 15.75 25.81 -8.57
N GLY A 44 16.80 26.31 -7.94
CA GLY A 44 17.80 27.16 -8.57
C GLY A 44 19.01 26.39 -9.10
N ASN A 45 19.84 27.08 -9.86
CA ASN A 45 21.18 26.63 -10.27
C ASN A 45 22.29 27.18 -9.38
N HIS A 46 21.95 27.78 -8.23
CA HIS A 46 22.94 28.22 -7.26
C HIS A 46 23.68 27.01 -6.66
N PRO A 47 24.99 27.11 -6.32
CA PRO A 47 25.74 26.02 -5.69
C PRO A 47 25.03 25.38 -4.48
N ALA A 48 24.35 26.19 -3.66
CA ALA A 48 23.56 25.70 -2.53
C ALA A 48 22.33 24.85 -2.94
N ASP A 49 21.64 25.21 -4.03
CA ASP A 49 20.53 24.43 -4.57
C ASP A 49 21.05 23.11 -5.18
N ILE A 50 22.21 23.14 -5.85
CA ILE A 50 22.89 21.95 -6.39
C ILE A 50 23.31 21.03 -5.24
N PHE A 51 23.91 21.58 -4.17
CA PHE A 51 24.32 20.83 -2.99
C PHE A 51 23.13 20.07 -2.36
N LEU A 52 22.00 20.75 -2.13
CA LEU A 52 20.79 20.11 -1.60
C LEU A 52 20.23 19.04 -2.56
N ARG A 53 20.24 19.28 -3.88
CA ARG A 53 19.84 18.28 -4.88
C ARG A 53 20.74 17.05 -4.86
N ARG A 54 22.06 17.21 -4.84
CA ARG A 54 23.02 16.10 -4.77
C ARG A 54 22.89 15.32 -3.46
N MET A 55 22.78 16.02 -2.34
CA MET A 55 22.55 15.41 -1.04
C MET A 55 21.27 14.57 -1.03
N ARG A 56 20.18 15.07 -1.64
CA ARG A 56 18.91 14.34 -1.78
C ARG A 56 19.05 13.17 -2.75
N ALA A 57 19.81 13.31 -3.84
CA ALA A 57 20.04 12.22 -4.80
C ALA A 57 20.88 11.08 -4.18
N VAL A 58 21.73 11.40 -3.20
CA VAL A 58 22.54 10.44 -2.44
C VAL A 58 21.70 9.75 -1.36
N THR A 59 20.92 10.49 -0.56
CA THR A 59 20.11 9.95 0.55
C THR A 59 18.75 9.39 0.11
N GLY A 60 18.21 9.93 -0.98
CA GLY A 60 16.86 9.70 -1.50
C GLY A 60 16.73 8.36 -2.21
N SER A 61 16.83 7.27 -1.46
CA SER A 61 16.37 5.91 -1.82
C SER A 61 16.84 4.88 -0.79
N MET A 62 16.87 5.24 0.49
CA MET A 62 16.92 4.22 1.54
C MET A 62 15.57 3.51 1.60
N SER A 63 15.61 2.21 1.86
CA SER A 63 14.49 1.28 1.73
C SER A 63 13.26 1.57 2.61
N HIS A 64 13.37 2.48 3.56
CA HIS A 64 12.35 2.88 4.52
C HIS A 64 12.01 4.38 4.49
N CYS A 65 12.65 5.19 3.64
CA CYS A 65 12.44 6.63 3.64
C CYS A 65 11.27 7.09 2.76
N ALA A 66 10.90 8.36 2.89
CA ALA A 66 9.91 9.03 2.04
C ALA A 66 10.16 8.83 0.54
N GLY A 67 11.43 8.87 0.11
CA GLY A 67 11.80 8.66 -1.29
C GLY A 67 11.50 7.24 -1.79
N ALA A 68 11.68 6.21 -0.95
CA ALA A 68 11.30 4.84 -1.31
C ALA A 68 9.78 4.67 -1.37
N ALA A 69 9.04 5.31 -0.45
CA ALA A 69 7.59 5.31 -0.45
C ALA A 69 7.02 5.93 -1.74
N ARG A 70 7.56 7.06 -2.19
CA ARG A 70 7.17 7.70 -3.46
C ARG A 70 7.46 6.82 -4.67
N LYS A 71 8.65 6.21 -4.75
CA LYS A 71 8.99 5.26 -5.85
C LYS A 71 8.07 4.05 -5.84
N ALA A 72 7.72 3.54 -4.67
CA ALA A 72 6.77 2.44 -4.54
C ALA A 72 5.37 2.85 -4.99
N GLN A 73 4.92 4.05 -4.62
CA GLN A 73 3.64 4.60 -5.05
C GLN A 73 3.55 4.72 -6.57
N GLN A 74 4.57 5.28 -7.23
CA GLN A 74 4.63 5.36 -8.69
C GLN A 74 4.52 3.98 -9.35
N ARG A 75 5.21 2.96 -8.78
CA ARG A 75 5.11 1.57 -9.25
C ARG A 75 3.71 0.98 -9.04
N MET A 76 3.04 1.27 -7.92
CA MET A 76 1.66 0.83 -7.68
C MET A 76 0.69 1.48 -8.67
N PHE A 77 0.88 2.77 -9.00
CA PHE A 77 0.11 3.43 -10.06
C PHE A 77 0.40 2.85 -11.45
N ALA A 78 1.66 2.53 -11.75
CA ALA A 78 2.02 1.87 -13.00
C ALA A 78 1.38 0.48 -13.14
N MET A 79 1.38 -0.32 -12.05
CA MET A 79 0.61 -1.56 -11.99
C MET A 79 -0.87 -1.32 -12.18
N THR A 80 -1.41 -0.24 -11.60
CA THR A 80 -2.82 0.13 -11.76
C THR A 80 -3.16 0.50 -13.20
N ALA A 81 -2.27 1.18 -13.91
CA ALA A 81 -2.43 1.50 -15.32
C ALA A 81 -2.33 0.25 -16.22
N ALA A 82 -1.42 -0.66 -15.90
CA ALA A 82 -1.20 -1.87 -16.70
C ALA A 82 -2.23 -2.99 -16.45
N LEU A 83 -2.68 -3.15 -15.20
CA LEU A 83 -3.52 -4.26 -14.75
C LEU A 83 -4.96 -3.83 -14.38
N GLY A 84 -5.25 -2.52 -14.39
CA GLY A 84 -6.50 -1.94 -13.89
C GLY A 84 -6.47 -1.66 -12.38
N LEU A 85 -7.59 -1.23 -11.80
CA LEU A 85 -7.69 -0.97 -10.35
C LEU A 85 -7.44 -2.23 -9.51
N PRO A 86 -6.67 -2.16 -8.40
CA PRO A 86 -6.61 -3.27 -7.45
C PRO A 86 -8.00 -3.57 -6.88
N CYS A 87 -8.19 -4.76 -6.33
CA CYS A 87 -9.52 -5.27 -6.01
C CYS A 87 -9.66 -5.85 -4.61
N VAL A 88 -8.54 -6.18 -3.96
CA VAL A 88 -8.54 -6.62 -2.56
C VAL A 88 -7.41 -5.94 -1.83
N MET A 89 -7.72 -5.35 -0.68
CA MET A 89 -6.73 -5.01 0.34
C MET A 89 -6.72 -6.13 1.39
N PHE A 90 -5.55 -6.68 1.65
CA PHE A 90 -5.38 -7.81 2.56
C PHE A 90 -4.18 -7.59 3.50
N PRO A 91 -4.39 -6.97 4.66
CA PRO A 91 -3.36 -6.85 5.67
C PRO A 91 -3.02 -8.18 6.37
N VAL A 92 -1.76 -8.34 6.81
CA VAL A 92 -1.28 -9.46 7.63
C VAL A 92 -0.41 -8.91 8.76
N THR A 93 -0.76 -9.21 10.01
CA THR A 93 0.02 -8.83 11.21
C THR A 93 0.30 -10.08 12.05
N PRO A 94 1.33 -10.87 11.73
CA PRO A 94 1.64 -12.07 12.50
C PRO A 94 1.89 -11.71 13.98
N GLU A 95 1.30 -12.48 14.90
CA GLU A 95 1.52 -12.28 16.34
C GLU A 95 2.97 -12.67 16.69
N ASP A 96 3.72 -11.74 17.27
CA ASP A 96 5.13 -11.95 17.67
C ASP A 96 5.31 -12.00 19.20
N GLY A 97 4.31 -11.63 19.98
CA GLY A 97 4.29 -11.62 21.45
C GLY A 97 4.32 -13.00 22.07
N ILE A 98 3.39 -13.85 21.64
CA ILE A 98 3.21 -15.21 22.15
C ILE A 98 3.30 -16.17 20.96
N ASN A 99 4.52 -16.38 20.47
CA ASN A 99 4.79 -17.13 19.24
C ASN A 99 5.76 -18.27 19.48
N PHE A 100 5.27 -19.50 19.32
CA PHE A 100 6.06 -20.70 19.56
C PHE A 100 7.22 -20.87 18.56
N ARG A 101 7.05 -20.45 17.30
CA ARG A 101 8.10 -20.57 16.27
C ARG A 101 9.31 -19.72 16.65
N ILE A 102 9.09 -18.51 17.17
CA ILE A 102 10.15 -17.63 17.64
C ILE A 102 10.93 -18.27 18.81
N ARG A 103 10.24 -18.89 19.77
CA ARG A 103 10.89 -19.60 20.89
C ARG A 103 11.73 -20.77 20.42
N VAL A 104 11.21 -21.59 19.51
CA VAL A 104 11.93 -22.73 18.92
C VAL A 104 13.20 -22.24 18.23
N MET A 105 13.12 -21.16 17.44
CA MET A 105 14.29 -20.54 16.82
C MET A 105 15.29 -19.99 17.85
N PHE A 106 14.80 -19.41 18.94
CA PHE A 106 15.66 -18.89 20.01
C PHE A 106 16.46 -19.98 20.72
N LYS A 107 15.83 -21.14 21.02
CA LYS A 107 16.54 -22.25 21.68
C LYS A 107 17.55 -22.94 20.77
N GLY A 108 17.33 -22.94 19.46
CA GLY A 108 18.32 -23.41 18.47
C GLY A 108 18.53 -24.92 18.40
N GLU A 109 17.89 -25.72 19.26
CA GLU A 109 18.02 -27.18 19.31
C GLU A 109 16.67 -27.87 19.04
N LYS A 110 16.68 -28.91 18.18
CA LYS A 110 15.46 -29.64 17.85
C LYS A 110 14.95 -30.40 19.08
N GLY A 111 13.71 -30.10 19.49
CA GLY A 111 13.07 -30.77 20.62
C GLY A 111 13.42 -30.20 22.00
N SER A 112 14.21 -29.13 22.08
CA SER A 112 14.55 -28.47 23.35
C SER A 112 13.42 -27.62 23.92
N GLU A 113 12.41 -27.30 23.11
CA GLU A 113 11.23 -26.56 23.51
C GLU A 113 9.98 -27.40 23.22
N THR A 114 9.14 -27.57 24.24
CA THR A 114 7.82 -28.20 24.10
C THR A 114 6.73 -27.19 24.38
N PRO A 115 5.67 -27.15 23.57
CA PRO A 115 4.56 -26.24 23.84
C PRO A 115 3.89 -26.64 25.16
N PRO A 116 3.61 -25.68 26.05
CA PRO A 116 3.04 -25.96 27.37
C PRO A 116 1.66 -26.63 27.24
N ASN A 117 1.40 -27.65 28.04
CA ASN A 117 0.08 -28.31 28.05
C ASN A 117 -0.95 -27.42 28.78
N PHE A 118 -2.20 -27.42 28.32
CA PHE A 118 -3.33 -26.71 28.94
C PHE A 118 -3.60 -27.10 30.40
N VAL A 119 -3.11 -28.27 30.83
CA VAL A 119 -3.28 -28.81 32.19
C VAL A 119 -2.24 -28.28 33.18
N LEU A 120 -1.23 -27.53 32.71
CA LEU A 120 -0.24 -26.91 33.57
C LEU A 120 -0.87 -25.84 34.46
N ASP A 121 -0.26 -25.59 35.62
CA ASP A 121 -0.71 -24.56 36.55
C ASP A 121 -0.57 -23.15 35.96
N GLU A 122 -1.34 -22.23 36.51
CA GLU A 122 -1.47 -20.85 36.02
C GLU A 122 -0.15 -20.07 36.08
N GLU A 123 0.68 -20.32 37.09
CA GLU A 123 1.97 -19.64 37.27
C GLU A 123 2.93 -20.06 36.15
N THR A 124 2.97 -21.36 35.84
CA THR A 124 3.77 -21.90 34.73
C THR A 124 3.36 -21.31 33.38
N LEU A 125 2.05 -21.23 33.08
CA LEU A 125 1.57 -20.68 31.81
C LEU A 125 1.82 -19.17 31.69
N ARG A 126 1.67 -18.42 32.79
CA ARG A 126 2.01 -16.98 32.84
C ARG A 126 3.50 -16.75 32.62
N LYS A 127 4.35 -17.56 33.26
CA LYS A 127 5.79 -17.51 33.06
C LYS A 127 6.16 -17.75 31.61
N PHE A 128 5.54 -18.74 30.95
CA PHE A 128 5.73 -19.00 29.52
C PHE A 128 5.41 -17.78 28.64
N ILE A 129 4.28 -17.11 28.89
CA ILE A 129 3.90 -15.90 28.14
C ILE A 129 4.88 -14.77 28.38
N SER A 130 5.25 -14.51 29.64
CA SER A 130 6.22 -13.46 29.99
C SER A 130 7.59 -13.71 29.35
N GLU A 131 8.09 -14.95 29.40
CA GLU A 131 9.34 -15.31 28.72
C GLU A 131 9.26 -15.12 27.21
N SER A 132 8.11 -15.41 26.59
CA SER A 132 7.91 -15.21 25.15
C SER A 132 8.02 -13.74 24.78
N GLU A 133 7.44 -12.87 25.61
CA GLU A 133 7.53 -11.43 25.43
C GLU A 133 8.97 -10.93 25.59
N HIS A 134 9.72 -11.43 26.58
CA HIS A 134 11.15 -11.10 26.74
C HIS A 134 11.99 -11.53 25.53
N ILE A 135 11.83 -12.77 25.06
CA ILE A 135 12.55 -13.27 23.87
C ILE A 135 12.33 -12.35 22.67
N ARG A 136 11.10 -11.88 22.44
CA ARG A 136 10.79 -11.02 21.30
C ARG A 136 11.51 -9.66 21.38
N PHE A 137 11.64 -9.10 22.59
CA PHE A 137 12.30 -7.82 22.80
C PHE A 137 13.82 -7.94 22.71
N ASP A 138 14.38 -9.02 23.24
CA ASP A 138 15.83 -9.27 23.26
C ASP A 138 16.34 -9.80 21.91
N HIS A 139 15.49 -10.48 21.14
CA HIS A 139 15.83 -11.10 19.85
C HIS A 139 14.91 -10.65 18.69
N PRO A 140 14.83 -9.34 18.40
CA PRO A 140 13.95 -8.79 17.35
C PRO A 140 14.26 -9.30 15.93
N GLY A 141 15.49 -9.79 15.70
CA GLY A 141 15.87 -10.43 14.44
C GLY A 141 15.12 -11.73 14.17
N LEU A 142 14.79 -12.51 15.21
CA LEU A 142 14.01 -13.73 15.09
C LEU A 142 12.55 -13.42 14.73
N CYS A 143 11.97 -12.36 15.30
CA CYS A 143 10.64 -11.87 14.92
C CYS A 143 10.58 -11.52 13.43
N ALA A 144 11.62 -10.86 12.92
CA ALA A 144 11.71 -10.49 11.51
C ALA A 144 11.91 -11.70 10.58
N ILE A 145 12.53 -12.79 11.06
CA ILE A 145 12.65 -14.05 10.31
C ILE A 145 11.28 -14.75 10.25
N ASP A 146 10.58 -14.85 11.40
CA ASP A 146 9.23 -15.43 11.44
C ASP A 146 8.27 -14.69 10.53
N PHE A 147 8.30 -13.35 10.58
CA PHE A 147 7.52 -12.50 9.69
C PHE A 147 7.82 -12.79 8.21
N GLY A 148 9.11 -12.88 7.83
CA GLY A 148 9.51 -13.23 6.47
C GLY A 148 8.97 -14.59 6.02
N ASN A 149 8.98 -15.59 6.90
CA ASN A 149 8.40 -16.91 6.62
C ASN A 149 6.89 -16.83 6.40
N VAL A 150 6.17 -16.07 7.24
CA VAL A 150 4.71 -15.87 7.09
C VAL A 150 4.38 -15.16 5.77
N ILE A 151 5.15 -14.15 5.38
CA ILE A 151 4.99 -13.48 4.09
C ILE A 151 5.25 -14.43 2.92
N GLY A 152 6.31 -15.25 3.00
CA GLY A 152 6.60 -16.29 2.01
C GLY A 152 5.44 -17.27 1.85
N ILE A 153 4.88 -17.79 2.96
CA ILE A 153 3.70 -18.66 2.94
C ILE A 153 2.48 -17.94 2.35
N THR A 154 2.30 -16.67 2.70
CA THR A 154 1.20 -15.85 2.19
C THR A 154 1.26 -15.78 0.67
N VAL A 155 2.40 -15.40 0.08
CA VAL A 155 2.54 -15.28 -1.37
C VAL A 155 2.47 -16.64 -2.07
N GLU A 156 3.22 -17.62 -1.58
CA GLU A 156 3.36 -18.92 -2.23
C GLU A 156 2.07 -19.75 -2.19
N HIS A 157 1.34 -19.68 -1.07
CA HIS A 157 0.23 -20.60 -0.79
C HIS A 157 -1.14 -19.92 -0.61
N ILE A 158 -1.23 -18.71 -0.06
CA ILE A 158 -2.53 -18.03 0.09
C ILE A 158 -2.89 -17.29 -1.18
N LEU A 159 -1.94 -16.53 -1.74
CA LEU A 159 -2.11 -15.84 -3.02
C LEU A 159 -1.99 -16.81 -4.20
N GLY A 160 -1.27 -17.92 -4.02
CA GLY A 160 -1.01 -18.89 -5.09
C GLY A 160 -0.09 -18.33 -6.17
N TRP A 161 1.03 -17.76 -5.76
CA TRP A 161 2.04 -17.19 -6.66
C TRP A 161 3.38 -17.90 -6.47
N ASP A 162 3.92 -18.50 -7.52
CA ASP A 162 5.23 -19.17 -7.48
C ASP A 162 6.34 -18.12 -7.39
N LEU A 163 7.02 -18.02 -6.25
CA LEU A 163 8.08 -17.03 -6.02
C LEU A 163 9.33 -17.28 -6.89
N ASN A 164 9.59 -18.53 -7.30
CA ASN A 164 10.77 -18.87 -8.11
C ASN A 164 10.55 -18.56 -9.59
N LYS A 165 9.36 -18.90 -10.09
CA LYS A 165 8.98 -18.66 -11.49
C LYS A 165 8.36 -17.28 -11.71
N ASN A 166 7.98 -16.62 -10.62
CA ASN A 166 7.27 -15.35 -10.59
C ASN A 166 5.98 -15.35 -11.44
N ILE A 167 5.15 -16.36 -11.25
CA ILE A 167 3.88 -16.54 -11.98
C ILE A 167 2.76 -16.99 -11.05
N ASN A 168 1.52 -16.63 -11.39
CA ASN A 168 0.34 -17.16 -10.74
C ASN A 168 0.21 -18.68 -10.97
N LYS A 169 -0.17 -19.41 -9.92
CA LYS A 169 -0.53 -20.84 -9.94
C LYS A 169 -2.04 -20.97 -10.19
N PRO A 170 -2.48 -21.36 -11.40
CA PRO A 170 -3.89 -21.35 -11.75
C PRO A 170 -4.73 -22.25 -10.83
N GLY A 171 -5.84 -21.72 -10.33
CA GLY A 171 -6.79 -22.43 -9.46
C GLY A 171 -6.28 -22.70 -8.03
N TYR A 172 -5.09 -22.23 -7.67
CA TYR A 172 -4.47 -22.54 -6.37
C TYR A 172 -4.82 -21.51 -5.29
N GLY A 173 -4.81 -20.21 -5.63
CA GLY A 173 -4.92 -19.11 -4.66
C GLY A 173 -6.29 -19.04 -3.95
N PHE A 174 -6.28 -18.71 -2.66
CA PHE A 174 -7.48 -18.53 -1.85
C PHE A 174 -8.36 -17.38 -2.36
N PHE A 175 -7.74 -16.28 -2.77
CA PHE A 175 -8.42 -15.11 -3.36
C PHE A 175 -8.75 -15.27 -4.85
N GLY A 176 -8.39 -16.40 -5.46
CA GLY A 176 -8.50 -16.62 -6.90
C GLY A 176 -7.19 -16.32 -7.64
N ASP A 177 -7.24 -16.43 -8.97
CA ASP A 177 -6.07 -16.24 -9.81
C ASP A 177 -5.71 -14.75 -9.91
N LEU A 178 -4.42 -14.46 -9.79
CA LEU A 178 -3.90 -13.10 -9.76
C LEU A 178 -3.31 -12.69 -11.11
N ASP A 179 -3.62 -11.47 -11.54
CA ASP A 179 -2.84 -10.73 -12.54
C ASP A 179 -1.61 -10.10 -11.89
N GLY A 180 -1.67 -9.78 -10.59
CA GLY A 180 -0.53 -9.25 -9.84
C GLY A 180 -0.83 -9.02 -8.36
N TRP A 181 0.22 -8.73 -7.61
CA TRP A 181 0.18 -8.33 -6.20
C TRP A 181 1.32 -7.36 -5.86
N THR A 182 1.12 -6.59 -4.80
CA THR A 182 2.15 -5.81 -4.10
C THR A 182 1.90 -5.84 -2.59
N TYR A 183 2.96 -5.66 -1.80
CA TYR A 183 2.79 -5.35 -0.39
C TYR A 183 3.81 -4.34 0.13
N ALA A 184 3.40 -3.59 1.15
CA ALA A 184 4.28 -2.72 1.93
C ALA A 184 4.35 -3.22 3.37
N VAL A 185 5.57 -3.29 3.91
CA VAL A 185 5.84 -3.64 5.30
C VAL A 185 5.95 -2.38 6.15
N GLU A 186 5.21 -2.35 7.25
CA GLU A 186 5.16 -1.26 8.22
C GLU A 186 5.42 -1.75 9.63
N GLU A 187 5.75 -0.82 10.52
CA GLU A 187 5.82 -1.07 11.95
C GLU A 187 4.50 -0.65 12.60
N GLN A 188 3.88 -1.56 13.36
CA GLN A 188 2.62 -1.29 14.02
C GLN A 188 2.76 -1.42 15.54
N GLY A 189 2.19 -0.45 16.26
CA GLY A 189 2.04 -0.50 17.72
C GLY A 189 3.34 -0.77 18.47
N ARG A 190 3.47 -1.98 19.02
CA ARG A 190 4.62 -2.41 19.86
C ARG A 190 5.87 -2.78 19.04
N LYS A 191 6.07 -2.14 17.88
CA LYS A 191 7.16 -2.40 16.91
C LYS A 191 7.07 -3.76 16.21
N THR A 192 5.87 -4.33 16.12
CA THR A 192 5.60 -5.57 15.38
C THR A 192 5.50 -5.28 13.89
N LEU A 193 6.00 -6.19 13.06
CA LEU A 193 5.93 -6.04 11.61
C LEU A 193 4.53 -6.35 11.08
N HIS A 194 4.08 -5.51 10.17
CA HIS A 194 2.78 -5.57 9.51
C HIS A 194 2.96 -5.48 8.00
N ALA A 195 2.19 -6.21 7.20
CA ALA A 195 2.16 -6.03 5.76
C ALA A 195 0.77 -5.65 5.27
N HIS A 196 0.68 -4.66 4.40
CA HIS A 196 -0.52 -4.36 3.63
C HIS A 196 -0.38 -4.89 2.21
N PHE A 197 -1.20 -5.86 1.81
CA PHE A 197 -1.25 -6.34 0.42
C PHE A 197 -2.32 -5.62 -0.39
N LEU A 198 -2.02 -5.38 -1.67
CA LEU A 198 -2.99 -5.06 -2.72
C LEU A 198 -2.92 -6.15 -3.78
N LEU A 199 -4.09 -6.65 -4.19
CA LEU A 199 -4.21 -7.76 -5.14
C LEU A 199 -4.98 -7.33 -6.39
N TRP A 200 -4.57 -7.85 -7.54
CA TRP A 200 -5.28 -7.75 -8.83
C TRP A 200 -5.80 -9.15 -9.19
N ILE A 201 -7.10 -9.39 -8.97
CA ILE A 201 -7.77 -10.65 -9.32
C ILE A 201 -8.12 -10.63 -10.82
N LYS A 202 -7.82 -11.73 -11.51
CA LYS A 202 -8.17 -11.94 -12.92
C LYS A 202 -9.64 -11.67 -13.19
N GLY A 203 -9.91 -10.77 -14.13
CA GLY A 203 -11.27 -10.47 -14.60
C GLY A 203 -12.07 -9.50 -13.71
N TRP A 204 -11.51 -9.03 -12.58
CA TRP A 204 -12.24 -8.12 -11.68
C TRP A 204 -12.65 -6.80 -12.35
N GLY A 205 -11.83 -6.27 -13.26
CA GLY A 205 -12.15 -5.04 -14.00
C GLY A 205 -13.45 -5.14 -14.81
N LYS A 206 -13.78 -6.33 -15.35
CA LYS A 206 -15.05 -6.57 -16.05
C LYS A 206 -16.23 -6.54 -15.10
N LEU A 207 -16.08 -7.17 -13.93
CA LEU A 207 -17.09 -7.21 -12.89
C LEU A 207 -17.36 -5.81 -12.32
N ARG A 208 -16.33 -5.01 -12.04
CA ARG A 208 -16.48 -3.60 -11.62
C ARG A 208 -17.15 -2.74 -12.69
N SER A 209 -16.74 -2.89 -13.95
CA SER A 209 -17.35 -2.15 -15.05
C SER A 209 -18.83 -2.51 -15.23
N GLY A 210 -19.17 -3.81 -15.10
CA GLY A 210 -20.54 -4.29 -15.16
C GLY A 210 -21.41 -3.83 -13.99
N LEU A 211 -20.84 -3.74 -12.77
CA LEU A 211 -21.52 -3.15 -11.61
C LEU A 211 -21.84 -1.67 -11.84
N GLY A 212 -20.98 -0.92 -12.54
CA GLY A 212 -21.20 0.51 -12.76
C GLY A 212 -22.31 0.83 -13.78
N THR A 213 -22.79 -0.16 -14.53
CA THR A 213 -23.77 0.01 -15.62
C THR A 213 -25.08 -0.72 -15.32
N ALA A 214 -26.23 -0.05 -15.42
CA ALA A 214 -27.56 -0.60 -15.09
C ALA A 214 -27.88 -1.98 -15.71
N LYS A 215 -27.29 -2.28 -16.87
CA LYS A 215 -27.50 -3.54 -17.59
C LYS A 215 -26.75 -4.70 -16.93
N GLY A 216 -27.47 -5.65 -16.35
CA GLY A 216 -26.91 -6.88 -15.79
C GLY A 216 -26.45 -6.76 -14.33
N HIS A 217 -26.86 -5.70 -13.61
CA HIS A 217 -26.55 -5.48 -12.19
C HIS A 217 -26.75 -6.75 -11.35
N GLU A 218 -27.89 -7.43 -11.47
CA GLU A 218 -28.19 -8.60 -10.63
C GLU A 218 -27.15 -9.72 -10.73
N GLU A 219 -26.62 -9.98 -11.92
CA GLU A 219 -25.62 -11.02 -12.14
C GLU A 219 -24.27 -10.62 -11.53
N TYR A 220 -23.83 -9.38 -11.78
CA TYR A 220 -22.57 -8.88 -11.20
C TYR A 220 -22.66 -8.76 -9.67
N VAL A 221 -23.80 -8.34 -9.13
CA VAL A 221 -24.06 -8.31 -7.68
C VAL A 221 -23.96 -9.71 -7.08
N LYS A 222 -24.56 -10.73 -7.70
CA LYS A 222 -24.44 -12.12 -7.25
C LYS A 222 -23.00 -12.61 -7.24
N GLN A 223 -22.21 -12.29 -8.28
CA GLN A 223 -20.80 -12.67 -8.35
C GLN A 223 -19.97 -11.99 -7.26
N VAL A 224 -20.18 -10.69 -7.04
CA VAL A 224 -19.50 -9.91 -5.98
C VAL A 224 -19.87 -10.44 -4.60
N SER A 225 -21.16 -10.62 -4.31
CA SER A 225 -21.61 -11.13 -3.02
C SER A 225 -21.06 -12.53 -2.75
N LYS A 226 -21.04 -13.41 -3.75
CA LYS A 226 -20.45 -14.75 -3.64
C LYS A 226 -18.94 -14.70 -3.39
N TYR A 227 -18.23 -13.78 -4.04
CA TYR A 227 -16.80 -13.59 -3.82
C TYR A 227 -16.52 -13.04 -2.42
N ALA A 228 -17.27 -12.01 -2.02
CA ALA A 228 -17.25 -11.43 -0.68
C ALA A 228 -17.48 -12.48 0.40
N ASP A 229 -18.51 -13.32 0.29
CA ASP A 229 -18.80 -14.40 1.24
C ASP A 229 -17.70 -15.47 1.31
N ARG A 230 -16.89 -15.62 0.25
CA ARG A 230 -15.74 -16.53 0.24
C ARG A 230 -14.56 -15.96 1.01
N VAL A 231 -14.26 -14.67 0.85
CA VAL A 231 -13.00 -14.06 1.33
C VAL A 231 -13.16 -13.22 2.60
N MET A 232 -14.37 -12.72 2.87
CA MET A 232 -14.72 -11.89 4.02
C MET A 232 -15.56 -12.68 5.03
N CYS A 233 -15.31 -12.43 6.31
CA CYS A 233 -16.04 -12.94 7.45
C CYS A 233 -16.21 -11.82 8.47
N THR A 234 -17.36 -11.80 9.14
CA THR A 234 -17.67 -10.87 10.22
C THR A 234 -18.12 -11.60 11.48
N ARG A 235 -18.17 -12.95 11.45
CA ARG A 235 -18.81 -13.75 12.49
C ARG A 235 -17.89 -13.88 13.69
N LEU A 236 -18.44 -13.62 14.89
CA LEU A 236 -17.76 -13.97 16.12
C LEU A 236 -17.85 -15.48 16.40
N HIS A 237 -18.98 -16.13 16.09
CA HIS A 237 -19.29 -17.49 16.57
C HIS A 237 -19.11 -18.61 15.52
N GLY A 238 -18.55 -18.33 14.34
CA GLY A 238 -18.38 -19.33 13.27
C GLY A 238 -19.69 -19.93 12.73
N SER A 239 -19.62 -20.82 11.74
CA SER A 239 -20.78 -21.37 11.01
C SER A 239 -21.43 -22.63 11.62
N SER A 240 -21.23 -22.93 12.91
CA SER A 240 -21.65 -24.22 13.48
C SER A 240 -23.00 -24.16 14.19
N SER A 241 -24.03 -24.65 13.49
CA SER A 241 -25.46 -24.67 13.82
C SER A 241 -25.92 -25.56 14.98
N ARG A 242 -25.04 -26.08 15.84
CA ARG A 242 -25.43 -27.12 16.82
C ARG A 242 -25.09 -26.88 18.28
N LEU A 243 -24.32 -25.86 18.63
CA LEU A 243 -23.97 -25.58 20.03
C LEU A 243 -23.79 -24.08 20.24
N VAL A 244 -24.82 -23.32 19.90
CA VAL A 244 -24.77 -21.87 20.04
C VAL A 244 -25.21 -21.46 21.46
N PRO A 245 -24.53 -20.52 22.14
CA PRO A 245 -24.89 -20.16 23.50
C PRO A 245 -26.37 -19.84 23.65
N LYS A 246 -26.85 -20.15 24.83
CA LYS A 246 -27.78 -19.28 25.52
C LYS A 246 -27.13 -17.88 25.58
N VAL A 247 -27.65 -16.83 24.93
CA VAL A 247 -27.09 -15.45 25.07
C VAL A 247 -27.36 -14.88 26.49
N CYS A 248 -27.74 -15.70 27.45
CA CYS A 248 -27.87 -15.29 28.82
C CYS A 248 -27.32 -16.38 29.75
N HIS A 249 -27.55 -16.26 31.06
CA HIS A 249 -27.18 -17.27 32.04
C HIS A 249 -27.52 -18.70 31.56
N ASN A 250 -26.82 -19.70 32.08
CA ASN A 250 -26.86 -21.10 31.61
C ASN A 250 -28.28 -21.72 31.53
N ASP A 251 -29.31 -21.10 32.11
CA ASP A 251 -30.71 -21.54 32.10
C ASP A 251 -31.61 -20.90 31.01
N CYS A 252 -31.13 -19.94 30.22
CA CYS A 252 -31.88 -19.35 29.07
C CYS A 252 -32.39 -20.39 28.06
N SER A 253 -33.51 -20.18 27.38
CA SER A 253 -33.91 -21.03 26.24
C SER A 253 -33.43 -20.51 24.86
N ASN A 254 -32.96 -19.27 24.77
CA ASN A 254 -32.66 -18.65 23.47
C ASN A 254 -31.25 -18.98 22.95
N THR A 255 -31.12 -19.62 21.79
CA THR A 255 -29.83 -19.96 21.14
C THR A 255 -29.36 -18.90 20.14
N VAL A 256 -28.04 -18.73 19.93
CA VAL A 256 -27.49 -17.70 19.00
C VAL A 256 -27.29 -18.15 17.54
N GLU A 257 -28.24 -18.84 16.91
CA GLU A 257 -28.32 -18.62 15.45
C GLU A 257 -29.14 -17.35 15.20
N GLY A 258 -28.45 -16.25 14.89
CA GLY A 258 -29.10 -15.10 14.29
C GLY A 258 -30.00 -14.26 15.20
N THR A 259 -29.69 -14.08 16.49
CA THR A 259 -30.38 -13.12 17.39
C THR A 259 -31.92 -13.28 17.47
N GLU A 260 -32.42 -14.44 17.07
CA GLU A 260 -33.84 -14.78 17.11
C GLU A 260 -34.29 -14.87 18.57
N GLY A 261 -35.38 -14.19 18.91
CA GLY A 261 -35.87 -14.06 20.29
C GLY A 261 -35.26 -12.91 21.11
N TYR A 262 -34.28 -12.17 20.57
CA TYR A 262 -33.73 -10.95 21.18
C TYR A 262 -34.31 -9.69 20.53
N GLN A 263 -34.65 -8.71 21.37
CA GLN A 263 -34.87 -7.36 20.90
C GLN A 263 -33.51 -6.73 20.54
N LYS A 264 -33.43 -6.15 19.35
CA LYS A 264 -32.21 -5.54 18.79
C LYS A 264 -32.28 -4.02 18.95
N CYS A 265 -31.15 -3.36 19.13
CA CYS A 265 -31.13 -1.89 19.06
C CYS A 265 -31.37 -1.43 17.62
N THR A 266 -31.81 -0.19 17.45
CA THR A 266 -32.11 0.36 16.12
C THR A 266 -30.85 0.75 15.36
N THR A 267 -30.93 0.92 14.03
CA THR A 267 -29.81 1.47 13.24
C THR A 267 -29.38 2.85 13.74
N GLN A 268 -30.33 3.67 14.22
CA GLN A 268 -30.04 4.96 14.82
C GLN A 268 -29.29 4.82 16.16
N ASP A 269 -29.62 3.83 16.97
CA ASP A 269 -28.88 3.51 18.19
C ASP A 269 -27.43 3.12 17.86
N LEU A 270 -27.21 2.29 16.83
CA LEU A 270 -25.87 1.94 16.36
C LEU A 270 -25.07 3.18 15.91
N ARG A 271 -25.70 4.14 15.21
CA ARG A 271 -25.04 5.41 14.88
C ARG A 271 -24.67 6.22 16.12
N LYS A 272 -25.57 6.30 17.11
CA LYS A 272 -25.28 6.98 18.38
C LYS A 272 -24.06 6.37 19.04
N LEU A 273 -23.93 5.03 19.07
CA LEU A 273 -22.76 4.31 19.62
C LEU A 273 -21.43 4.64 18.91
N ARG A 274 -21.44 5.27 17.74
CA ARG A 274 -20.20 5.79 17.11
C ARG A 274 -19.68 7.05 17.79
N THR A 275 -20.47 7.72 18.64
CA THR A 275 -20.08 8.95 19.33
C THR A 275 -19.49 8.67 20.72
N LYS A 276 -18.76 9.64 21.27
CA LYS A 276 -18.04 9.52 22.56
C LYS A 276 -18.94 9.14 23.75
N GLN A 277 -20.19 9.63 23.75
CA GLN A 277 -21.16 9.41 24.83
C GLN A 277 -22.43 8.73 24.29
N GLY A 278 -22.29 7.97 23.21
CA GLY A 278 -23.40 7.29 22.55
C GLY A 278 -24.06 6.25 23.45
N GLU A 279 -25.37 6.36 23.63
CA GLU A 279 -26.18 5.34 24.30
C GLU A 279 -27.29 4.84 23.38
N THR A 280 -27.70 3.59 23.60
CA THR A 280 -28.81 2.99 22.88
C THR A 280 -30.09 3.06 23.70
N SER A 281 -31.22 2.85 23.04
CA SER A 281 -32.50 2.55 23.69
C SER A 281 -32.47 1.35 24.65
N LEU A 282 -31.47 0.46 24.58
CA LEU A 282 -31.30 -0.72 25.43
C LEU A 282 -30.33 -0.50 26.60
N GLY A 283 -29.75 0.70 26.72
CA GLY A 283 -28.74 1.08 27.70
C GLY A 283 -27.36 1.35 27.09
N ALA A 284 -26.41 1.76 27.94
CA ALA A 284 -25.05 2.10 27.53
C ALA A 284 -24.35 0.92 26.86
N LYS A 285 -23.93 1.10 25.60
CA LYS A 285 -23.20 0.11 24.76
C LYS A 285 -23.95 -1.20 24.48
N LYS A 286 -25.22 -1.32 24.91
CA LYS A 286 -25.99 -2.56 24.75
C LYS A 286 -26.61 -2.60 23.37
N ILE A 287 -26.50 -3.75 22.69
CA ILE A 287 -26.98 -3.94 21.32
C ILE A 287 -28.11 -4.98 21.24
N LEU A 288 -28.25 -5.82 22.27
CA LEU A 288 -29.28 -6.86 22.35
C LEU A 288 -29.98 -6.81 23.71
N PHE A 289 -31.25 -7.18 23.74
CA PHE A 289 -32.04 -7.35 24.95
C PHE A 289 -32.77 -8.69 24.92
N CYS A 290 -32.59 -9.48 25.99
CA CYS A 290 -33.23 -10.77 26.14
C CYS A 290 -34.62 -10.60 26.76
N SER A 291 -35.66 -11.01 26.04
CA SER A 291 -37.04 -10.97 26.54
C SER A 291 -37.28 -11.94 27.71
N VAL A 292 -36.49 -13.01 27.81
CA VAL A 292 -36.62 -14.08 28.82
C VAL A 292 -35.95 -13.68 30.14
N CYS A 293 -34.64 -13.43 30.14
CA CYS A 293 -33.89 -13.10 31.36
C CYS A 293 -33.84 -11.60 31.67
N LYS A 294 -34.43 -10.75 30.82
CA LYS A 294 -34.43 -9.28 30.96
C LYS A 294 -33.04 -8.64 30.99
N ALA A 295 -32.02 -9.33 30.49
CA ALA A 295 -30.66 -8.79 30.40
C ALA A 295 -30.43 -8.04 29.08
N SER A 296 -29.82 -6.86 29.17
CA SER A 296 -29.26 -6.12 28.03
C SER A 296 -27.77 -6.45 27.85
N LEU A 297 -27.34 -6.67 26.61
CA LEU A 297 -26.05 -7.28 26.29
C LEU A 297 -25.28 -6.46 25.24
N SER A 298 -24.00 -6.22 25.48
CA SER A 298 -23.03 -5.72 24.49
C SER A 298 -22.35 -6.87 23.74
N SER A 299 -21.52 -6.57 22.74
CA SER A 299 -20.71 -7.60 22.05
C SER A 299 -19.75 -8.30 23.01
N GLU A 300 -19.20 -7.56 23.98
CA GLU A 300 -18.37 -8.11 25.05
C GLU A 300 -19.14 -9.07 25.96
N ASP A 301 -20.36 -8.73 26.38
CA ASP A 301 -21.16 -9.59 27.25
C ASP A 301 -21.44 -10.95 26.56
N VAL A 302 -21.79 -10.90 25.28
CA VAL A 302 -22.02 -12.09 24.45
C VAL A 302 -20.76 -12.96 24.38
N THR A 303 -19.59 -12.32 24.20
CA THR A 303 -18.30 -13.02 24.15
C THR A 303 -17.97 -13.67 25.50
N LEU A 304 -18.14 -12.94 26.59
CA LEU A 304 -17.83 -13.40 27.95
C LEU A 304 -18.69 -14.60 28.33
N GLN A 305 -19.98 -14.59 27.99
CA GLN A 305 -20.87 -15.74 28.24
C GLN A 305 -20.43 -16.99 27.48
N ARG A 306 -19.96 -16.84 26.23
CA ARG A 306 -19.42 -17.98 25.49
C ARG A 306 -18.14 -18.52 26.12
N LEU A 307 -17.26 -17.64 26.58
CA LEU A 307 -16.05 -18.03 27.28
C LEU A 307 -16.37 -18.78 28.58
N LYS A 308 -17.39 -18.34 29.34
CA LYS A 308 -17.89 -19.05 30.54
C LYS A 308 -18.35 -20.47 30.23
N GLN A 309 -18.93 -20.72 29.05
CA GLN A 309 -19.29 -22.08 28.63
C GLN A 309 -18.07 -22.95 28.29
N TYR A 310 -17.02 -22.37 27.71
CA TYR A 310 -15.82 -23.12 27.34
C TYR A 310 -14.87 -23.37 28.52
N TYR A 311 -14.81 -22.43 29.46
CA TYR A 311 -13.80 -22.42 30.53
C TYR A 311 -14.39 -22.55 31.95
N GLY A 312 -15.71 -22.47 32.13
CA GLY A 312 -16.40 -22.72 33.40
C GLY A 312 -15.83 -21.90 34.56
N ASP A 313 -15.51 -22.57 35.66
CA ASP A 313 -14.97 -21.99 36.90
C ASP A 313 -13.61 -21.28 36.72
N ALA A 314 -12.90 -21.52 35.60
CA ALA A 314 -11.65 -20.81 35.30
C ALA A 314 -11.84 -19.30 35.04
N LEU A 315 -13.10 -18.84 34.90
CA LEU A 315 -13.47 -17.43 34.76
C LEU A 315 -14.04 -16.81 36.06
N ALA A 316 -14.16 -17.58 37.14
CA ALA A 316 -14.72 -17.07 38.39
C ALA A 316 -13.84 -15.95 38.97
N GLY A 317 -14.38 -14.73 39.01
CA GLY A 317 -13.70 -13.54 39.55
C GLY A 317 -12.84 -12.74 38.55
N GLU A 318 -12.79 -13.11 37.26
CA GLU A 318 -11.98 -12.41 36.23
C GLU A 318 -12.78 -11.40 35.35
N ASP A 319 -14.07 -11.20 35.61
CA ASP A 319 -15.01 -10.52 34.69
C ASP A 319 -14.61 -9.06 34.36
N GLU A 320 -14.03 -8.30 35.30
CA GLU A 320 -13.70 -6.87 35.08
C GLU A 320 -12.39 -6.64 34.30
N ASN A 321 -11.45 -7.59 34.35
CA ASN A 321 -10.12 -7.42 33.75
C ASN A 321 -9.99 -8.00 32.33
N PHE A 322 -10.98 -8.77 31.85
CA PHE A 322 -10.88 -9.46 30.56
C PHE A 322 -10.76 -8.50 29.37
N TRP A 323 -11.37 -7.31 29.46
CA TRP A 323 -11.30 -6.30 28.39
C TRP A 323 -10.21 -5.26 28.63
N SER A 324 -9.35 -5.44 29.63
CA SER A 324 -8.27 -4.51 29.93
C SER A 324 -7.05 -4.73 29.03
N SER A 325 -6.05 -3.85 29.12
CA SER A 325 -4.75 -4.05 28.47
C SER A 325 -3.94 -5.21 29.07
N SER A 326 -4.25 -5.65 30.28
CA SER A 326 -3.60 -6.75 30.99
C SER A 326 -4.29 -8.11 30.79
N ARG A 327 -5.24 -8.22 29.84
CA ARG A 327 -5.92 -9.49 29.51
C ARG A 327 -4.99 -10.68 29.33
N TYR A 328 -3.85 -10.48 28.67
CA TYR A 328 -2.87 -11.55 28.42
C TYR A 328 -2.24 -12.14 29.70
N LEU A 329 -2.43 -11.47 30.84
CA LEU A 329 -2.03 -11.94 32.17
C LEU A 329 -3.17 -12.65 32.93
N THR A 330 -4.43 -12.56 32.46
CA THR A 330 -5.55 -13.27 33.10
C THR A 330 -5.55 -14.74 32.69
N LYS A 331 -6.08 -15.62 33.54
CA LYS A 331 -6.11 -17.07 33.26
C LYS A 331 -6.84 -17.36 31.95
N CYS A 332 -7.97 -16.69 31.72
CA CYS A 332 -8.71 -16.85 30.47
C CYS A 332 -7.91 -16.39 29.24
N GLY A 333 -7.24 -15.22 29.31
CA GLY A 333 -6.43 -14.73 28.21
C GLY A 333 -5.29 -15.69 27.86
N VAL A 334 -4.59 -16.19 28.88
CA VAL A 334 -3.55 -17.21 28.74
C VAL A 334 -4.07 -18.47 28.05
N LEU A 335 -5.20 -19.02 28.50
CA LEU A 335 -5.79 -20.23 27.91
C LEU A 335 -6.20 -20.03 26.44
N MET A 336 -6.77 -18.89 26.09
CA MET A 336 -7.14 -18.57 24.71
C MET A 336 -5.90 -18.47 23.81
N GLU A 337 -4.83 -17.81 24.25
CA GLU A 337 -3.58 -17.72 23.51
C GLU A 337 -2.93 -19.09 23.31
N MET A 338 -2.96 -19.94 24.36
CA MET A 338 -2.49 -21.32 24.24
C MET A 338 -3.32 -22.10 23.24
N GLU A 339 -4.65 -21.88 23.16
CA GLU A 339 -5.48 -22.60 22.21
C GLU A 339 -5.17 -22.25 20.75
N VAL A 340 -4.92 -20.97 20.48
CA VAL A 340 -4.43 -20.52 19.18
C VAL A 340 -3.06 -21.13 18.89
N LEU A 341 -2.13 -21.10 19.85
CA LEU A 341 -0.78 -21.67 19.70
C LEU A 341 -0.80 -23.17 19.39
N HIS A 342 -1.58 -23.95 20.14
CA HIS A 342 -1.70 -25.40 19.93
C HIS A 342 -2.29 -25.75 18.57
N SER A 343 -3.19 -24.92 18.05
CA SER A 343 -3.76 -25.11 16.70
C SER A 343 -2.74 -24.93 15.57
N MET A 344 -1.64 -24.21 15.85
CA MET A 344 -0.55 -23.99 14.89
C MET A 344 0.52 -25.08 14.95
N LEU A 345 0.46 -25.99 15.91
CA LEU A 345 1.43 -27.07 16.04
C LEU A 345 1.17 -28.16 15.01
N PRO A 346 2.22 -28.74 14.40
CA PRO A 346 2.06 -29.91 13.55
C PRO A 346 1.52 -31.11 14.36
N PRO A 347 0.76 -32.02 13.74
CA PRO A 347 0.32 -33.24 14.39
C PRO A 347 1.52 -34.07 14.88
N LYS A 348 1.33 -34.80 15.99
CA LYS A 348 2.41 -35.51 16.70
C LYS A 348 3.06 -36.67 15.91
N CYS A 349 2.50 -37.10 14.78
CA CYS A 349 3.04 -38.15 13.94
C CYS A 349 2.87 -37.83 12.43
N GLU A 350 3.91 -38.07 11.62
CA GLU A 350 3.87 -37.93 10.16
C GLU A 350 2.79 -38.82 9.51
N SER A 351 2.51 -39.99 10.10
CA SER A 351 1.45 -40.89 9.62
C SER A 351 0.03 -40.39 9.92
N GLN A 352 -0.12 -39.32 10.71
CA GLN A 352 -1.38 -38.61 10.96
C GLN A 352 -1.50 -37.33 10.13
N ILE A 353 -0.55 -37.05 9.23
CA ILE A 353 -0.76 -36.13 8.11
C ILE A 353 -1.70 -36.82 7.12
N ASN A 354 -2.92 -37.14 7.57
CA ASN A 354 -4.02 -37.31 6.65
C ASN A 354 -4.19 -35.96 5.99
N MET A 355 -4.15 -35.90 4.66
CA MET A 355 -4.54 -34.71 3.88
C MET A 355 -6.03 -34.39 4.02
N GLU A 356 -6.66 -34.68 5.16
CA GLU A 356 -7.94 -34.10 5.51
C GLU A 356 -7.71 -32.60 5.66
N ARG A 357 -8.44 -31.83 4.87
CA ARG A 357 -8.38 -30.36 4.91
C ARG A 357 -8.51 -29.93 6.37
N PHE A 358 -7.47 -29.27 6.90
CA PHE A 358 -7.51 -28.68 8.23
C PHE A 358 -8.81 -27.89 8.36
N THR A 359 -9.71 -28.38 9.20
CA THR A 359 -11.02 -27.79 9.42
C THR A 359 -11.04 -27.25 10.84
N PRO A 360 -10.87 -25.93 11.03
CA PRO A 360 -10.82 -25.32 12.35
C PRO A 360 -12.08 -25.64 13.15
N SER A 361 -11.93 -26.00 14.42
CA SER A 361 -13.06 -26.22 15.31
C SER A 361 -13.86 -24.91 15.50
N ALA A 362 -15.16 -25.01 15.78
CA ALA A 362 -15.99 -23.84 16.08
C ALA A 362 -15.46 -23.04 17.30
N ARG A 363 -14.82 -23.74 18.24
CA ARG A 363 -14.16 -23.14 19.40
C ARG A 363 -12.96 -22.29 19.00
N LEU A 364 -12.08 -22.81 18.16
CA LEU A 364 -10.92 -22.08 17.65
C LEU A 364 -11.33 -20.85 16.82
N LYS A 365 -12.32 -21.02 15.93
CA LYS A 365 -12.89 -19.91 15.14
C LYS A 365 -13.35 -18.76 16.05
N PHE A 366 -14.10 -19.10 17.09
CA PHE A 366 -14.58 -18.12 18.07
C PHE A 366 -13.44 -17.46 18.84
N ILE A 367 -12.45 -18.23 19.32
CA ILE A 367 -11.33 -17.70 20.09
C ILE A 367 -10.49 -16.73 19.25
N VAL A 368 -10.18 -17.08 18.00
CA VAL A 368 -9.46 -16.19 17.08
C VAL A 368 -10.27 -14.93 16.81
N ALA A 369 -11.57 -15.05 16.53
CA ALA A 369 -12.43 -13.89 16.30
C ALA A 369 -12.50 -12.97 17.54
N ALA A 370 -12.67 -13.53 18.74
CA ALA A 370 -12.72 -12.79 20.00
C ALA A 370 -11.38 -12.10 20.35
N LEU A 371 -10.24 -12.79 20.13
CA LEU A 371 -8.92 -12.25 20.44
C LEU A 371 -8.44 -11.20 19.45
N ARG A 372 -8.70 -11.41 18.16
CA ARG A 372 -8.05 -10.68 17.06
C ARG A 372 -8.99 -9.76 16.29
N ASN A 373 -10.27 -10.11 16.18
CA ASN A 373 -11.19 -9.41 15.27
C ASN A 373 -12.27 -8.59 15.99
N LEU A 374 -12.57 -8.87 17.27
CA LEU A 374 -13.56 -8.10 18.04
C LEU A 374 -12.97 -6.76 18.52
N HIS A 375 -13.62 -5.65 18.14
CA HIS A 375 -13.36 -4.35 18.73
C HIS A 375 -14.06 -4.19 20.09
N LYS A 376 -13.45 -3.37 20.95
CA LYS A 376 -14.13 -2.86 22.14
C LYS A 376 -15.26 -1.91 21.73
N SER A 377 -16.36 -1.96 22.47
CA SER A 377 -17.47 -1.02 22.41
C SER A 377 -17.06 0.37 22.89
N ASP A 378 -15.99 0.47 23.70
CA ASP A 378 -15.39 1.72 24.13
C ASP A 378 -14.44 2.33 23.10
N HIS A 379 -14.69 3.59 22.76
CA HIS A 379 -13.84 4.35 21.85
C HIS A 379 -12.65 4.97 22.57
N SER A 380 -11.46 4.80 21.99
CA SER A 380 -10.29 5.56 22.40
C SER A 380 -10.40 7.03 21.94
N PRO A 381 -9.68 7.99 22.56
CA PRO A 381 -9.63 9.38 22.07
C PRO A 381 -9.20 9.47 20.59
N SER A 382 -8.35 8.54 20.14
CA SER A 382 -7.90 8.48 18.75
C SER A 382 -9.01 8.17 17.73
N CYS A 383 -10.14 7.63 18.17
CA CYS A 383 -11.30 7.37 17.32
C CYS A 383 -11.93 8.65 16.77
N PHE A 384 -11.78 9.77 17.49
CA PHE A 384 -12.43 11.06 17.20
C PHE A 384 -11.50 12.09 16.55
N LYS A 385 -10.34 11.66 16.04
CA LYS A 385 -9.37 12.55 15.37
C LYS A 385 -9.93 13.23 14.11
N LYS A 386 -10.90 12.60 13.45
CA LYS A 386 -11.52 13.07 12.19
C LYS A 386 -12.96 13.57 12.38
N GLY A 387 -13.34 13.89 13.62
CA GLY A 387 -14.68 14.35 13.95
C GLY A 387 -15.32 13.64 15.14
N SER A 388 -16.61 13.90 15.33
CA SER A 388 -17.37 13.48 16.52
C SER A 388 -17.90 12.03 16.48
N GLU A 389 -17.77 11.36 15.34
CA GLU A 389 -18.07 9.93 15.17
C GLU A 389 -16.79 9.10 15.04
N CYS A 390 -16.89 7.81 15.37
CA CYS A 390 -15.79 6.85 15.27
C CYS A 390 -15.26 6.76 13.84
N ARG A 391 -13.98 7.10 13.65
CA ARG A 391 -13.30 7.03 12.34
C ARG A 391 -13.29 5.64 11.70
N MET A 392 -13.42 4.57 12.51
CA MET A 392 -13.48 3.18 12.01
C MET A 392 -14.91 2.76 11.62
N LYS A 393 -15.90 3.64 11.79
CA LYS A 393 -17.32 3.39 11.49
C LYS A 393 -17.89 2.16 12.22
N LEU A 394 -17.41 1.91 13.44
CA LEU A 394 -17.90 0.84 14.33
C LEU A 394 -18.79 1.41 15.44
N PRO A 395 -19.93 0.76 15.77
CA PRO A 395 -20.42 -0.50 15.21
C PRO A 395 -20.86 -0.40 13.74
N ALA A 396 -20.76 -1.52 13.01
CA ALA A 396 -21.10 -1.66 11.60
C ALA A 396 -22.53 -2.17 11.38
N TYR A 397 -23.06 -1.95 10.19
CA TYR A 397 -24.45 -2.32 9.83
C TYR A 397 -24.68 -3.85 9.87
N PRO A 398 -25.67 -4.34 10.63
CA PRO A 398 -26.06 -5.74 10.63
C PRO A 398 -26.94 -6.11 9.43
N SER A 399 -26.60 -7.20 8.74
CA SER A 399 -27.36 -7.73 7.59
C SER A 399 -27.42 -9.25 7.59
N THR A 400 -28.55 -9.82 7.17
CA THR A 400 -28.75 -11.27 7.05
C THR A 400 -28.02 -11.89 5.85
N GLU A 401 -27.62 -11.07 4.88
CA GLU A 401 -26.91 -11.46 3.66
C GLU A 401 -25.90 -10.38 3.24
N THR A 402 -25.02 -10.71 2.30
CA THR A 402 -24.06 -9.77 1.74
C THR A 402 -24.73 -8.93 0.65
N LEU A 403 -24.71 -7.62 0.84
CA LEU A 403 -25.39 -6.65 -0.02
C LEU A 403 -24.38 -5.87 -0.86
N VAL A 404 -24.75 -5.55 -2.10
CA VAL A 404 -24.06 -4.56 -2.92
C VAL A 404 -25.00 -3.37 -3.07
N MET A 405 -24.63 -2.25 -2.47
CA MET A 405 -25.50 -1.07 -2.40
C MET A 405 -24.99 0.02 -3.32
N PHE A 406 -25.85 0.48 -4.22
CA PHE A 406 -25.57 1.59 -5.11
C PHE A 406 -25.81 2.93 -4.43
N ASP A 407 -25.08 3.96 -4.83
CA ASP A 407 -25.38 5.34 -4.47
C ASP A 407 -26.57 5.85 -5.28
N ASP A 408 -27.42 6.68 -4.66
CA ASP A 408 -28.58 7.26 -5.35
C ASP A 408 -28.14 8.27 -6.42
N LYS A 409 -26.96 8.86 -6.23
CA LYS A 409 -26.34 9.78 -7.17
C LYS A 409 -25.59 9.00 -8.25
N VAL A 410 -25.85 9.35 -9.51
CA VAL A 410 -25.02 8.92 -10.64
C VAL A 410 -23.78 9.82 -10.70
N THR A 411 -22.61 9.19 -10.79
CA THR A 411 -21.32 9.88 -10.87
C THR A 411 -20.87 9.95 -12.32
N SER A 412 -20.58 11.15 -12.82
CA SER A 412 -19.96 11.32 -14.16
C SER A 412 -18.67 10.52 -14.23
N TRP A 413 -18.57 9.68 -15.25
CA TRP A 413 -17.46 8.74 -15.42
C TRP A 413 -17.06 8.78 -16.88
N PHE A 414 -15.81 9.11 -17.18
CA PHE A 414 -15.38 9.31 -18.57
C PHE A 414 -14.59 8.09 -19.06
N ASP A 415 -14.80 7.69 -20.32
CA ASP A 415 -13.92 6.70 -20.95
C ASP A 415 -12.61 7.35 -21.44
N CYS A 416 -11.67 6.53 -21.95
CA CYS A 416 -10.41 7.03 -22.49
C CYS A 416 -10.54 7.89 -23.76
N ARG A 417 -11.76 8.06 -24.29
CA ARG A 417 -12.04 8.85 -25.50
C ARG A 417 -12.68 10.19 -25.18
N GLY A 418 -13.21 10.37 -23.96
CA GLY A 418 -13.88 11.58 -23.50
C GLY A 418 -15.40 11.45 -23.38
N ASN A 419 -15.98 10.28 -23.66
CA ASN A 419 -17.42 10.07 -23.54
C ASN A 419 -17.82 9.96 -22.05
N ASP A 420 -18.87 10.67 -21.63
CA ASP A 420 -19.48 10.46 -20.32
C ASP A 420 -20.35 9.19 -20.35
N ILE A 421 -19.91 8.18 -19.60
CA ILE A 421 -20.59 6.89 -19.47
C ILE A 421 -21.31 6.72 -18.14
N SER A 422 -21.30 7.75 -17.26
CA SER A 422 -22.10 7.89 -16.02
C SER A 422 -22.34 6.60 -15.23
N ARG A 423 -21.68 6.46 -14.07
CA ARG A 423 -21.72 5.21 -13.26
C ARG A 423 -22.42 5.37 -11.93
N SER A 424 -23.12 4.32 -11.51
CA SER A 424 -23.57 4.16 -10.12
C SER A 424 -22.45 3.54 -9.28
N LEU A 425 -21.88 4.30 -8.35
CA LEU A 425 -20.90 3.76 -7.41
C LEU A 425 -21.59 2.83 -6.42
N SER A 426 -20.86 1.84 -5.89
CA SER A 426 -21.42 0.89 -4.94
C SER A 426 -20.46 0.50 -3.83
N ILE A 427 -21.01 0.04 -2.70
CA ILE A 427 -20.25 -0.57 -1.61
C ILE A 427 -20.72 -2.00 -1.38
N CYS A 428 -19.79 -2.87 -0.99
CA CYS A 428 -20.10 -4.23 -0.57
C CYS A 428 -20.22 -4.25 0.96
N VAL A 429 -21.41 -4.58 1.46
CA VAL A 429 -21.71 -4.71 2.89
C VAL A 429 -21.78 -6.21 3.20
N PRO A 430 -20.79 -6.78 3.90
CA PRO A 430 -20.78 -8.21 4.20
C PRO A 430 -21.91 -8.57 5.17
N LYS A 431 -22.45 -9.78 5.01
CA LYS A 431 -23.38 -10.40 5.97
C LYS A 431 -22.81 -10.26 7.38
N ARG A 432 -23.63 -9.81 8.33
CA ARG A 432 -23.22 -9.52 9.72
C ARG A 432 -24.39 -9.67 10.67
N ALA A 433 -24.27 -10.55 11.68
CA ALA A 433 -25.29 -10.63 12.71
C ALA A 433 -25.27 -9.37 13.61
N HIS A 434 -26.39 -9.06 14.26
CA HIS A 434 -26.46 -7.90 15.14
C HIS A 434 -25.47 -7.99 16.31
N ALA A 435 -25.24 -9.19 16.84
CA ALA A 435 -24.23 -9.47 17.87
C ALA A 435 -22.78 -9.22 17.40
N ASP A 436 -22.55 -9.28 16.09
CA ASP A 436 -21.22 -9.14 15.47
C ASP A 436 -20.93 -7.69 15.04
N ALA A 437 -21.72 -6.70 15.50
CA ALA A 437 -21.64 -5.32 15.03
C ALA A 437 -20.24 -4.68 15.23
N TYR A 438 -19.48 -5.14 16.22
CA TYR A 438 -18.13 -4.69 16.53
C TYR A 438 -17.00 -5.59 15.98
N VAL A 439 -17.32 -6.64 15.23
CA VAL A 439 -16.29 -7.54 14.67
C VAL A 439 -15.72 -6.96 13.37
N ASN A 440 -14.41 -6.95 13.21
CA ASN A 440 -13.79 -6.55 11.95
C ASN A 440 -14.14 -7.49 10.81
N VAL A 441 -14.19 -6.94 9.60
CA VAL A 441 -14.23 -7.74 8.38
C VAL A 441 -12.86 -8.39 8.21
N HIS A 442 -12.78 -9.71 8.21
CA HIS A 442 -11.51 -10.45 8.17
C HIS A 442 -11.64 -11.70 7.30
N SER A 443 -10.53 -12.26 6.84
CA SER A 443 -10.52 -13.59 6.22
C SER A 443 -10.47 -14.64 7.32
N GLU A 444 -11.54 -15.43 7.51
CA GLU A 444 -11.59 -16.50 8.52
C GLU A 444 -10.40 -17.46 8.35
N PHE A 445 -10.10 -17.85 7.11
CA PHE A 445 -8.99 -18.74 6.79
C PHE A 445 -7.63 -18.16 7.22
N ALA A 446 -7.29 -16.96 6.75
CA ALA A 446 -5.99 -16.36 7.06
C ALA A 446 -5.86 -15.95 8.52
N SER A 447 -6.94 -15.46 9.14
CA SER A 447 -6.95 -15.11 10.56
C SER A 447 -6.71 -16.31 11.46
N ILE A 448 -7.24 -17.49 11.13
CA ILE A 448 -6.98 -18.71 11.89
C ILE A 448 -5.56 -19.20 11.65
N LEU A 449 -5.10 -19.22 10.40
CA LEU A 449 -3.78 -19.72 10.04
C LEU A 449 -2.65 -18.90 10.70
N PHE A 450 -2.77 -17.59 10.72
CA PHE A 450 -1.74 -16.70 11.27
C PHE A 450 -2.04 -16.19 12.68
N GLY A 451 -3.24 -16.46 13.20
CA GLY A 451 -3.68 -15.99 14.51
C GLY A 451 -3.74 -14.46 14.58
N CYS A 452 -4.13 -13.78 13.49
CA CYS A 452 -4.13 -12.33 13.40
C CYS A 452 -5.39 -11.74 12.76
N ASN A 453 -5.59 -10.45 12.95
CA ASN A 453 -6.57 -9.72 12.15
C ASN A 453 -6.03 -9.51 10.73
N THR A 454 -6.92 -9.61 9.75
CA THR A 454 -6.58 -9.43 8.34
C THR A 454 -7.33 -8.29 7.65
N ASN A 455 -8.24 -7.59 8.35
CA ASN A 455 -9.02 -6.43 7.88
C ASN A 455 -9.30 -6.41 6.37
N VAL A 456 -9.74 -7.54 5.83
CA VAL A 456 -9.79 -7.75 4.38
C VAL A 456 -10.93 -6.95 3.78
N ILE A 457 -10.65 -6.24 2.68
CA ILE A 457 -11.61 -5.36 2.02
C ILE A 457 -11.65 -5.72 0.54
N THR A 458 -12.86 -5.91 0.01
CA THR A 458 -13.09 -6.05 -1.43
C THR A 458 -13.39 -4.68 -2.04
N GLY A 459 -12.53 -4.24 -2.95
CA GLY A 459 -12.67 -3.00 -3.70
C GLY A 459 -13.72 -3.09 -4.80
N VAL A 460 -14.90 -2.54 -4.54
CA VAL A 460 -16.00 -2.44 -5.51
C VAL A 460 -16.19 -1.01 -6.02
N ASP A 461 -15.92 -0.02 -5.17
CA ASP A 461 -15.78 1.38 -5.58
C ASP A 461 -14.33 1.70 -5.93
N GLY A 462 -14.16 2.55 -6.93
CA GLY A 462 -12.82 2.99 -7.33
C GLY A 462 -12.12 3.81 -6.25
N GLY A 463 -12.84 4.70 -5.57
CA GLY A 463 -12.27 5.64 -4.60
C GLY A 463 -11.60 4.97 -3.40
N SER A 464 -12.26 3.98 -2.78
CA SER A 464 -11.69 3.26 -1.63
C SER A 464 -10.45 2.46 -2.00
N VAL A 465 -10.42 1.89 -3.21
CA VAL A 465 -9.23 1.18 -3.71
C VAL A 465 -8.06 2.13 -3.91
N MET A 466 -8.29 3.29 -4.53
CA MET A 466 -7.25 4.29 -4.72
C MET A 466 -6.73 4.83 -3.39
N TYR A 467 -7.63 5.05 -2.43
CA TYR A 467 -7.26 5.36 -1.06
C TYR A 467 -6.34 4.30 -0.45
N CYS A 468 -6.70 3.02 -0.59
CA CYS A 468 -5.86 1.90 -0.13
C CYS A 468 -4.49 1.93 -0.82
N THR A 469 -4.42 2.16 -2.14
CA THR A 469 -3.14 2.28 -2.86
C THR A 469 -2.24 3.34 -2.27
N CYS A 470 -2.76 4.56 -2.05
CA CYS A 470 -1.98 5.65 -1.43
C CYS A 470 -1.63 5.37 0.03
N TYR A 471 -2.54 4.71 0.77
CA TYR A 471 -2.31 4.36 2.17
C TYR A 471 -1.18 3.34 2.32
N VAL A 472 -1.15 2.30 1.48
CA VAL A 472 -0.08 1.28 1.50
C VAL A 472 1.29 1.89 1.16
N SER A 473 1.32 2.94 0.35
CA SER A 473 2.55 3.66 0.00
C SER A 473 2.80 4.90 0.86
N LYS A 474 2.11 5.07 1.99
CA LYS A 474 2.16 6.32 2.77
C LYS A 474 3.58 6.60 3.28
N ASN A 475 3.97 7.88 3.21
CA ASN A 475 5.18 8.40 3.83
C ASN A 475 5.01 8.51 5.35
N THR A 476 6.00 8.06 6.11
CA THR A 476 5.93 8.04 7.59
C THR A 476 6.48 9.29 8.28
N GLU A 477 7.15 10.23 7.60
CA GLU A 477 7.82 11.36 8.31
C GLU A 477 7.69 12.72 7.57
N LYS A 478 6.98 13.70 8.18
CA LYS A 478 7.00 15.14 7.82
C LYS A 478 8.25 15.85 8.39
N GLU A 479 8.96 15.23 9.34
CA GLU A 479 10.13 15.80 10.05
C GLU A 479 11.45 15.72 9.25
N ASP A 480 11.52 14.84 8.23
CA ASP A 480 12.72 14.58 7.42
C ASP A 480 13.31 15.82 6.74
N ASN A 481 12.47 16.72 6.22
CA ASN A 481 12.93 17.91 5.49
C ASN A 481 13.68 18.89 6.40
N LYS A 482 13.25 19.02 7.67
CA LYS A 482 13.88 19.92 8.64
C LYS A 482 15.24 19.40 9.08
N HIS A 483 15.36 18.08 9.24
CA HIS A 483 16.61 17.44 9.61
C HIS A 483 17.64 17.39 8.47
N PHE A 484 17.16 17.20 7.24
CA PHE A 484 17.97 17.30 6.03
C PHE A 484 18.63 18.69 5.92
N ALA A 485 17.83 19.72 6.18
CA ALA A 485 18.24 21.10 6.25
C ALA A 485 19.29 21.39 7.34
N ASP A 486 19.06 20.90 8.56
CA ASP A 486 20.00 21.09 9.67
C ASP A 486 21.35 20.40 9.40
N ALA A 487 21.32 19.21 8.78
CA ALA A 487 22.52 18.49 8.36
C ALA A 487 23.33 19.27 7.31
N ALA A 488 22.66 19.84 6.30
CA ALA A 488 23.30 20.66 5.28
C ALA A 488 23.94 21.92 5.89
N LYS A 489 23.21 22.65 6.74
CA LYS A 489 23.73 23.84 7.46
C LYS A 489 24.96 23.52 8.30
N HIS A 490 24.91 22.44 9.06
CA HIS A 490 26.01 22.05 9.94
C HIS A 490 27.28 21.68 9.15
N MET A 491 27.13 20.97 8.02
CA MET A 491 28.29 20.63 7.18
C MET A 491 28.86 21.81 6.42
N VAL A 492 28.04 22.73 5.93
CA VAL A 492 28.53 23.96 5.30
C VAL A 492 29.38 24.77 6.28
N LYS A 493 28.93 24.91 7.53
CA LYS A 493 29.74 25.57 8.57
C LYS A 493 31.10 24.89 8.78
N ASN A 494 31.13 23.55 8.80
CA ASN A 494 32.38 22.79 8.97
C ASN A 494 33.31 22.93 7.76
N MET A 495 32.78 22.92 6.53
CA MET A 495 33.55 23.15 5.31
C MET A 495 34.22 24.53 5.33
N GLN A 496 33.46 25.58 5.68
CA GLN A 496 33.98 26.94 5.78
C GLN A 496 35.10 27.06 6.82
N GLN A 497 34.94 26.41 7.97
CA GLN A 497 35.98 26.40 9.00
C GLN A 497 37.26 25.71 8.50
N GLN A 498 37.14 24.54 7.86
CA GLN A 498 38.30 23.81 7.33
C GLN A 498 39.05 24.63 6.26
N MET A 499 38.34 25.32 5.37
CA MET A 499 38.96 26.20 4.38
C MET A 499 39.60 27.43 5.01
N ALA A 500 39.00 28.01 6.06
CA ALA A 500 39.56 29.16 6.75
C ALA A 500 40.87 28.86 7.49
N GLU A 501 41.09 27.60 7.90
CA GLU A 501 42.29 27.11 8.56
C GLU A 501 43.43 26.75 7.58
N ARG A 502 43.19 26.84 6.26
CA ARG A 502 44.09 26.37 5.18
C ARG A 502 44.63 27.50 4.28
N LYS A 503 44.66 28.74 4.77
CA LYS A 503 44.97 29.97 4.01
C LYS A 503 46.39 30.07 3.42
N GLU A 504 47.32 29.17 3.78
CA GLU A 504 48.73 29.23 3.35
C GLU A 504 49.07 28.27 2.19
N LEU A 505 48.09 27.59 1.62
CA LEU A 505 48.29 26.69 0.47
C LEU A 505 48.44 27.47 -0.85
N SER A 506 49.14 26.89 -1.82
CA SER A 506 49.20 27.43 -3.19
C SER A 506 47.86 27.28 -3.93
N ASP A 507 47.65 28.04 -5.00
CA ASP A 507 46.37 28.05 -5.74
C ASP A 507 45.95 26.64 -6.24
N LEU A 508 46.89 25.83 -6.73
CA LEU A 508 46.62 24.44 -7.15
C LEU A 508 46.29 23.52 -5.97
N GLU A 509 46.95 23.69 -4.82
CA GLU A 509 46.67 22.91 -3.61
C GLU A 509 45.33 23.32 -2.98
N LEU A 510 44.93 24.59 -3.14
CA LEU A 510 43.64 25.11 -2.71
C LEU A 510 42.47 24.54 -3.51
N GLU A 511 42.63 24.36 -4.83
CA GLU A 511 41.62 23.72 -5.69
C GLU A 511 41.42 22.24 -5.33
N GLU A 512 42.51 21.48 -5.19
CA GLU A 512 42.45 20.06 -4.80
C GLU A 512 41.86 19.88 -3.39
N GLU A 513 42.25 20.73 -2.44
CA GLU A 513 41.70 20.72 -1.09
C GLU A 513 40.23 21.18 -1.08
N ALA A 514 39.82 22.14 -1.92
CA ALA A 514 38.44 22.57 -2.07
C ALA A 514 37.53 21.43 -2.54
N SER A 515 37.96 20.70 -3.58
CA SER A 515 37.24 19.53 -4.08
C SER A 515 37.13 18.42 -3.00
N SER A 516 38.23 18.16 -2.28
CA SER A 516 38.29 17.21 -1.16
C SER A 516 37.35 17.58 0.00
N VAL A 517 37.36 18.85 0.42
CA VAL A 517 36.51 19.39 1.49
C VAL A 517 35.04 19.38 1.08
N GLY A 518 34.72 19.79 -0.16
CA GLY A 518 33.38 19.75 -0.72
C GLY A 518 32.79 18.34 -0.74
N LEU A 519 33.58 17.35 -1.18
CA LEU A 519 33.18 15.93 -1.16
C LEU A 519 32.98 15.41 0.27
N LYS A 520 33.91 15.70 1.20
CA LYS A 520 33.79 15.32 2.61
C LYS A 520 32.55 15.94 3.26
N GLY A 521 32.25 17.20 2.94
CA GLY A 521 31.04 17.88 3.39
C GLY A 521 29.76 17.23 2.87
N MET A 522 29.74 16.84 1.59
CA MET A 522 28.62 16.09 1.01
C MET A 522 28.41 14.73 1.70
N ILE A 523 29.49 13.96 1.91
CA ILE A 523 29.43 12.67 2.60
C ILE A 523 28.94 12.87 4.04
N GLY A 524 29.50 13.85 4.75
CA GLY A 524 29.12 14.19 6.12
C GLY A 524 27.65 14.59 6.23
N ALA A 525 27.14 15.35 5.25
CA ALA A 525 25.76 15.85 5.24
C ALA A 525 24.79 14.70 4.99
N ALA A 526 25.10 13.83 4.02
CA ALA A 526 24.34 12.62 3.76
C ALA A 526 24.30 11.71 4.99
N LEU A 527 25.44 11.42 5.61
CA LEU A 527 25.51 10.59 6.81
C LEU A 527 24.73 11.20 7.99
N MET A 528 24.82 12.52 8.18
CA MET A 528 24.11 13.21 9.25
C MET A 528 22.59 13.20 9.03
N ALA A 529 22.13 13.45 7.81
CA ALA A 529 20.71 13.38 7.47
C ALA A 529 20.13 11.98 7.76
N THR A 530 20.91 10.92 7.54
CA THR A 530 20.45 9.54 7.82
C THR A 530 20.42 9.15 9.31
N LYS A 531 21.05 9.93 10.21
CA LYS A 531 21.02 9.63 11.66
C LYS A 531 19.63 9.78 12.28
N VAL A 532 18.73 10.48 11.59
CA VAL A 532 17.40 10.81 12.09
C VAL A 532 16.40 9.68 11.85
N HIS A 533 16.59 8.87 10.82
CA HIS A 533 15.68 7.76 10.55
C HIS A 533 15.73 6.74 11.68
N LYS A 534 14.61 6.63 12.40
CA LYS A 534 14.41 5.65 13.46
C LYS A 534 13.69 4.46 12.86
N VAL A 535 14.38 3.33 12.81
CA VAL A 535 13.80 2.06 12.38
C VAL A 535 13.83 1.12 13.57
N ALA A 536 12.73 0.43 13.86
CA ALA A 536 12.71 -0.58 14.89
C ALA A 536 13.61 -1.76 14.51
N ALA A 537 14.18 -2.43 15.51
CA ALA A 537 15.10 -3.52 15.30
C ALA A 537 14.55 -4.66 14.40
N PRO A 538 13.26 -5.06 14.48
CA PRO A 538 12.70 -6.05 13.55
C PRO A 538 12.69 -5.56 12.09
N MET A 539 12.28 -4.32 11.83
CA MET A 539 12.26 -3.75 10.49
C MET A 539 13.68 -3.60 9.93
N ALA A 540 14.63 -3.13 10.75
CA ALA A 540 16.04 -3.05 10.34
C ALA A 540 16.58 -4.43 9.93
N SER A 541 16.27 -5.46 10.72
CA SER A 541 16.62 -6.84 10.42
C SER A 541 15.97 -7.35 9.11
N TYR A 542 14.68 -7.03 8.90
CA TYR A 542 13.97 -7.36 7.67
C TYR A 542 14.58 -6.68 6.44
N LEU A 543 14.87 -5.38 6.53
CA LEU A 543 15.42 -4.59 5.42
C LEU A 543 16.81 -5.05 5.00
N ILE A 544 17.67 -5.47 5.93
CA ILE A 544 19.00 -6.00 5.62
C ILE A 544 18.90 -7.26 4.75
N ARG A 545 17.89 -8.11 4.97
CA ARG A 545 17.70 -9.35 4.21
C ARG A 545 16.95 -9.15 2.90
N ASN A 546 15.99 -8.23 2.87
CA ASN A 546 15.04 -8.08 1.77
C ASN A 546 15.30 -6.87 0.87
N GLY A 547 16.17 -5.93 1.28
CA GLY A 547 16.55 -4.74 0.51
C GLY A 547 15.49 -3.64 0.43
N SER A 548 14.21 -3.94 0.64
CA SER A 548 13.08 -3.00 0.55
C SER A 548 11.99 -3.36 1.55
N ARG A 549 11.19 -2.37 2.00
CA ARG A 549 9.91 -2.64 2.68
C ARG A 549 8.75 -2.82 1.68
N PHE A 550 8.96 -2.49 0.42
CA PHE A 550 7.97 -2.58 -0.66
C PHE A 550 8.34 -3.69 -1.63
N HIS A 551 7.38 -4.54 -1.95
CA HIS A 551 7.56 -5.71 -2.80
C HIS A 551 6.46 -5.80 -3.86
N PHE A 552 6.81 -6.36 -5.02
CA PHE A 552 5.96 -6.39 -6.20
C PHE A 552 6.10 -7.74 -6.90
N SER A 553 5.00 -8.18 -7.50
CA SER A 553 4.95 -9.32 -8.43
C SER A 553 5.59 -9.06 -9.79
N HIS A 554 5.82 -7.78 -10.15
CA HIS A 554 6.34 -7.39 -11.46
C HIS A 554 7.61 -6.57 -11.32
N ASN A 555 8.44 -6.63 -12.37
CA ASN A 555 9.56 -5.74 -12.56
C ASN A 555 9.13 -4.49 -13.32
N PHE A 556 9.97 -3.46 -13.28
CA PHE A 556 9.62 -2.13 -13.79
C PHE A 556 10.72 -1.57 -14.70
N SER A 557 10.30 -0.85 -15.74
CA SER A 557 11.13 0.07 -16.53
C SER A 557 10.65 1.51 -16.29
N TYR A 558 11.47 2.51 -16.59
CA TYR A 558 11.13 3.92 -16.34
C TYR A 558 11.11 4.65 -17.67
N VAL A 559 10.04 5.42 -17.92
CA VAL A 559 9.84 6.12 -19.17
C VAL A 559 9.48 7.57 -18.87
N ASP A 560 10.37 8.49 -19.27
CA ASP A 560 10.06 9.91 -19.32
C ASP A 560 9.53 10.25 -20.72
N ILE A 561 8.21 10.46 -20.84
CA ILE A 561 7.57 10.85 -22.10
C ILE A 561 8.11 12.23 -22.56
N GLY A 562 8.40 13.12 -21.61
CA GLY A 562 8.92 14.46 -21.86
C GLY A 562 10.23 14.46 -22.63
N SER A 563 11.14 13.52 -22.32
CA SER A 563 12.43 13.39 -22.99
C SER A 563 12.31 13.10 -24.49
N PHE A 564 11.25 12.42 -24.96
CA PHE A 564 11.04 12.16 -26.39
C PHE A 564 10.69 13.41 -27.21
N PHE A 565 10.33 14.52 -26.55
CA PHE A 565 10.09 15.80 -27.21
C PHE A 565 11.30 16.72 -27.18
N LYS A 566 12.36 16.37 -26.43
CA LYS A 566 13.62 17.12 -26.34
C LYS A 566 14.62 16.57 -27.35
N ALA A 567 15.67 17.33 -27.68
CA ALA A 567 16.71 16.85 -28.59
C ALA A 567 17.46 15.66 -27.97
N ILE A 568 17.84 14.67 -28.80
CA ILE A 568 18.46 13.38 -28.38
C ILE A 568 19.67 13.57 -27.44
N GLN A 569 20.41 14.67 -27.58
CA GLN A 569 21.60 14.97 -26.79
C GLN A 569 21.32 15.40 -25.34
N GLU A 570 20.08 15.75 -25.00
CA GLU A 570 19.71 16.27 -23.67
C GLU A 570 19.26 15.19 -22.67
N ASP A 571 19.12 13.92 -23.10
CA ASP A 571 18.61 12.79 -22.28
C ASP A 571 19.72 11.81 -21.81
N LEU A 572 20.98 12.24 -21.82
CA LEU A 572 22.12 11.37 -21.48
C LEU A 572 22.39 11.38 -19.97
N ASN A 573 22.10 10.25 -19.31
CA ASN A 573 22.41 10.03 -17.89
C ASN A 573 23.73 9.26 -17.74
N ILE A 574 24.57 9.65 -16.78
CA ILE A 574 25.80 8.90 -16.46
C ILE A 574 25.46 7.67 -15.62
N SER A 575 25.96 6.50 -16.00
CA SER A 575 25.84 5.24 -15.28
C SER A 575 27.19 4.54 -15.16
N ALA A 576 27.32 3.58 -14.25
CA ALA A 576 28.52 2.77 -14.10
C ALA A 576 28.13 1.30 -13.93
N ASP A 577 28.94 0.40 -14.48
CA ASP A 577 28.76 -1.04 -14.32
C ASP A 577 29.33 -1.56 -12.98
N GLU A 578 29.22 -2.88 -12.75
CA GLU A 578 29.73 -3.55 -11.55
C GLU A 578 31.26 -3.43 -11.39
N ASP A 579 31.97 -3.24 -12.51
CA ASP A 579 33.42 -3.09 -12.58
C ASP A 579 33.85 -1.62 -12.42
N GLY A 580 32.89 -0.69 -12.33
CA GLY A 580 33.11 0.74 -12.18
C GLY A 580 33.33 1.51 -13.49
N SER A 581 33.18 0.86 -14.65
CA SER A 581 33.29 1.51 -15.96
C SER A 581 32.06 2.39 -16.21
N VAL A 582 32.31 3.67 -16.50
CA VAL A 582 31.27 4.68 -16.69
C VAL A 582 30.80 4.70 -18.15
N PHE A 583 29.48 4.74 -18.36
CA PHE A 583 28.85 4.86 -19.68
C PHE A 583 27.61 5.75 -19.63
N LEU A 584 27.14 6.24 -20.77
CA LEU A 584 25.92 7.05 -20.85
C LEU A 584 24.68 6.17 -21.06
N LYS A 585 23.56 6.53 -20.46
CA LYS A 585 22.28 5.84 -20.57
C LYS A 585 21.22 6.83 -21.03
N SER A 586 20.53 6.54 -22.12
CA SER A 586 19.39 7.32 -22.61
C SER A 586 18.31 6.37 -23.12
N SER A 587 17.11 6.44 -22.56
CA SER A 587 15.95 5.66 -23.02
C SER A 587 15.52 6.10 -24.42
N VAL A 588 15.57 7.41 -24.69
CA VAL A 588 15.27 7.96 -26.02
C VAL A 588 16.23 7.41 -27.07
N SER A 589 17.54 7.45 -26.80
CA SER A 589 18.54 6.92 -27.73
C SER A 589 18.39 5.42 -27.94
N ASN A 590 18.13 4.65 -26.88
CA ASN A 590 17.87 3.22 -26.98
C ASN A 590 16.70 2.93 -27.93
N TYR A 591 15.59 3.65 -27.80
CA TYR A 591 14.42 3.42 -28.64
C TYR A 591 14.59 3.92 -30.08
N LEU A 592 15.18 5.10 -30.30
CA LEU A 592 15.35 5.66 -31.64
C LEU A 592 16.41 4.90 -32.45
N CYS A 593 17.44 4.36 -31.78
CA CYS A 593 18.47 3.54 -32.41
C CYS A 593 18.11 2.06 -32.51
N ARG A 594 16.92 1.66 -32.01
CA ARG A 594 16.52 0.25 -31.86
C ARG A 594 16.77 -0.59 -33.12
N PRO A 595 17.07 -1.89 -32.96
CA PRO A 595 17.28 -2.83 -34.07
C PRO A 595 16.18 -2.77 -35.14
N LYS A 596 16.51 -3.09 -36.40
CA LYS A 596 15.56 -3.03 -37.52
C LYS A 596 14.42 -4.04 -37.37
N GLU A 597 14.68 -5.13 -36.67
CA GLU A 597 13.72 -6.17 -36.32
C GLU A 597 12.61 -5.64 -35.39
N LEU A 598 12.86 -4.53 -34.69
CA LEU A 598 11.94 -3.90 -33.75
C LEU A 598 11.29 -2.63 -34.33
N GLU A 599 11.29 -2.45 -35.65
CA GLU A 599 10.75 -1.23 -36.29
C GLU A 599 9.30 -0.95 -35.93
N GLU A 600 8.48 -2.00 -35.85
CA GLU A 600 7.04 -1.95 -35.57
C GLU A 600 6.71 -1.95 -34.06
N VAL A 601 7.72 -1.92 -33.19
CA VAL A 601 7.53 -1.91 -31.73
C VAL A 601 7.45 -0.46 -31.25
N CYS A 602 6.39 -0.12 -30.50
CA CYS A 602 6.21 1.21 -29.91
C CYS A 602 7.04 1.39 -28.63
N VAL A 603 7.17 2.62 -28.11
CA VAL A 603 7.98 2.92 -26.91
C VAL A 603 7.54 2.07 -25.72
N TYR A 604 6.23 1.97 -25.49
CA TYR A 604 5.68 1.20 -24.38
C TYR A 604 6.10 -0.27 -24.43
N ASP A 605 5.92 -0.92 -25.58
CA ASP A 605 6.25 -2.34 -25.73
C ASP A 605 7.76 -2.58 -25.78
N PHE A 606 8.55 -1.63 -26.29
CA PHE A 606 10.01 -1.69 -26.25
C PHE A 606 10.50 -1.69 -24.80
N GLU A 607 10.06 -0.72 -23.99
CA GLU A 607 10.46 -0.59 -22.58
C GLU A 607 9.88 -1.72 -21.70
N SER A 608 8.81 -2.37 -22.14
CA SER A 608 8.21 -3.52 -21.45
C SER A 608 8.94 -4.83 -21.76
N GLN A 609 9.37 -5.05 -23.00
CA GLN A 609 9.87 -6.36 -23.47
C GLN A 609 11.38 -6.40 -23.70
N TYR A 610 12.06 -5.25 -23.78
CA TYR A 610 13.47 -5.17 -24.13
C TYR A 610 14.24 -4.31 -23.13
N VAL A 611 15.55 -4.54 -23.09
CA VAL A 611 16.47 -3.76 -22.26
C VAL A 611 17.78 -3.52 -23.02
N ALA A 612 18.34 -2.33 -22.88
CA ALA A 612 19.72 -2.05 -23.28
C ALA A 612 20.67 -2.52 -22.17
N CYS A 613 21.50 -3.51 -22.45
CA CYS A 613 22.45 -4.07 -21.49
C CYS A 613 23.79 -4.40 -22.16
N LYS A 614 24.80 -4.80 -21.36
CA LYS A 614 26.07 -5.30 -21.90
C LYS A 614 25.81 -6.39 -22.95
N PRO A 615 26.61 -6.46 -24.04
CA PRO A 615 26.46 -7.48 -25.06
C PRO A 615 26.53 -8.88 -24.46
N VAL A 616 25.51 -9.69 -24.73
CA VAL A 616 25.47 -11.11 -24.37
C VAL A 616 25.04 -11.92 -25.58
N THR A 617 25.15 -13.25 -25.51
CA THR A 617 24.65 -14.13 -26.57
C THR A 617 23.17 -13.88 -26.82
N GLY A 618 22.80 -13.58 -28.08
CA GLY A 618 21.42 -13.26 -28.47
C GLY A 618 21.05 -11.76 -28.38
N SER A 619 22.01 -10.88 -28.08
CA SER A 619 21.80 -9.44 -28.22
C SER A 619 21.61 -9.02 -29.69
N LEU A 620 20.70 -8.08 -29.93
CA LEU A 620 20.41 -7.49 -31.23
C LEU A 620 21.29 -6.26 -31.48
N GLU A 621 21.67 -6.05 -32.74
CA GLU A 621 22.46 -4.90 -33.17
C GLU A 621 21.60 -3.65 -33.35
N TRP A 622 22.16 -2.48 -33.01
CA TRP A 622 21.50 -1.21 -33.27
C TRP A 622 21.33 -0.97 -34.78
N ALA A 623 20.21 -0.37 -35.19
CA ALA A 623 19.95 -0.10 -36.60
C ALA A 623 20.75 1.08 -37.14
N VAL A 624 21.12 2.01 -36.25
CA VAL A 624 21.91 3.21 -36.51
C VAL A 624 22.93 3.39 -35.38
N PRO A 625 24.00 4.18 -35.56
CA PRO A 625 25.01 4.39 -34.53
C PRO A 625 24.40 4.90 -33.21
N HIS A 626 24.41 4.04 -32.19
CA HIS A 626 23.97 4.40 -30.84
C HIS A 626 25.11 5.13 -30.10
N PRO A 627 24.83 6.16 -29.26
CA PRO A 627 25.86 6.88 -28.50
C PRO A 627 26.76 5.99 -27.64
N ASN A 628 26.29 4.78 -27.29
CA ASN A 628 27.04 3.78 -26.51
C ASN A 628 27.11 2.42 -27.22
N ASN A 629 27.26 2.44 -28.55
CA ASN A 629 27.28 1.23 -29.39
C ASN A 629 28.27 0.16 -28.90
N ASP A 630 29.41 0.58 -28.34
CA ASP A 630 30.47 -0.33 -27.88
C ASP A 630 30.20 -0.93 -26.49
N HIS A 631 29.28 -0.35 -25.71
CA HIS A 631 29.01 -0.74 -24.33
C HIS A 631 27.69 -1.47 -24.12
N VAL A 632 26.68 -1.18 -24.93
CA VAL A 632 25.33 -1.75 -24.77
C VAL A 632 24.75 -2.23 -26.09
N LYS A 633 23.94 -3.28 -26.01
CA LYS A 633 23.09 -3.80 -27.08
C LYS A 633 21.69 -4.09 -26.55
N VAL A 634 20.74 -4.31 -27.45
CA VAL A 634 19.36 -4.64 -27.07
C VAL A 634 19.22 -6.13 -26.81
N ARG A 635 18.50 -6.48 -25.74
CA ARG A 635 18.14 -7.87 -25.43
C ARG A 635 16.67 -7.95 -25.05
N GLN A 636 16.00 -9.00 -25.51
CA GLN A 636 14.65 -9.32 -25.06
C GLN A 636 14.67 -9.85 -23.62
N LEU A 637 13.74 -9.38 -22.80
CA LEU A 637 13.56 -9.80 -21.42
C LEU A 637 12.86 -11.17 -21.37
N SER A 638 13.21 -11.98 -20.36
CA SER A 638 12.55 -13.26 -20.11
C SER A 638 11.16 -13.11 -19.48
N MET A 639 10.91 -11.95 -18.86
CA MET A 639 9.62 -11.55 -18.30
C MET A 639 9.39 -10.07 -18.62
N GLU A 640 8.17 -9.71 -19.01
CA GLU A 640 7.82 -8.32 -19.27
C GLU A 640 7.97 -7.46 -18.02
N HIS A 641 8.51 -6.27 -18.19
CA HIS A 641 8.48 -5.20 -17.21
C HIS A 641 7.23 -4.35 -17.41
N ILE A 642 6.75 -3.73 -16.34
CA ILE A 642 5.72 -2.69 -16.41
C ILE A 642 6.42 -1.34 -16.54
N PRO A 643 6.25 -0.61 -17.66
CA PRO A 643 6.73 0.75 -17.77
C PRO A 643 6.07 1.65 -16.72
N VAL A 644 6.88 2.30 -15.89
CA VAL A 644 6.44 3.30 -14.92
C VAL A 644 6.19 4.58 -15.70
N ILE A 645 4.93 4.80 -16.00
CA ILE A 645 4.41 5.98 -16.68
C ILE A 645 3.44 6.66 -15.72
N SER A 646 3.53 7.98 -15.66
CA SER A 646 2.67 8.77 -14.82
C SER A 646 1.28 8.90 -15.44
N TYR A 647 0.23 8.69 -14.64
CA TYR A 647 -1.14 8.94 -15.08
C TYR A 647 -1.45 10.45 -15.19
N LEU A 648 -0.57 11.30 -14.67
CA LEU A 648 -0.66 12.75 -14.83
C LEU A 648 -0.12 13.23 -16.18
N ASP A 649 0.73 12.43 -16.84
CA ASP A 649 1.26 12.74 -18.18
C ASP A 649 0.14 12.75 -19.24
N PHE A 650 -1.01 12.16 -18.89
CA PHE A 650 -2.21 12.16 -19.69
C PHE A 650 -3.22 13.16 -19.15
N VAL A 651 -3.76 13.96 -20.07
CA VAL A 651 -4.90 14.85 -19.80
C VAL A 651 -6.09 14.01 -19.33
N ASN A 652 -6.79 14.49 -18.31
CA ASN A 652 -8.04 13.89 -17.84
C ASN A 652 -9.10 14.06 -18.94
N THR A 653 -9.63 12.97 -19.48
CA THR A 653 -10.55 13.03 -20.63
C THR A 653 -11.90 13.68 -20.31
N LYS A 654 -12.22 13.90 -19.03
CA LYS A 654 -13.30 14.82 -18.60
C LYS A 654 -13.17 16.20 -19.23
N GLU A 655 -11.94 16.66 -19.47
CA GLU A 655 -11.68 17.95 -20.10
C GLU A 655 -12.17 18.00 -21.55
N PHE A 656 -12.43 16.86 -22.20
CA PHE A 656 -12.97 16.80 -23.56
C PHE A 656 -14.48 17.09 -23.60
N ASP A 657 -15.12 17.17 -22.43
CA ASP A 657 -16.51 17.61 -22.26
C ASP A 657 -17.52 16.76 -23.05
N GLY A 658 -17.37 15.43 -22.98
CA GLY A 658 -18.27 14.49 -23.67
C GLY A 658 -17.95 14.27 -25.14
N ASN A 659 -16.95 14.96 -25.70
CA ASN A 659 -16.58 14.83 -27.09
C ASN A 659 -15.56 13.69 -27.28
N ASP A 660 -15.94 12.68 -28.08
CA ASP A 660 -15.03 11.60 -28.46
C ASP A 660 -13.87 12.15 -29.29
N ILE A 661 -12.64 12.04 -28.75
CA ILE A 661 -11.40 12.53 -29.36
C ILE A 661 -11.20 12.01 -30.80
N PHE A 662 -11.75 10.85 -31.15
CA PHE A 662 -11.61 10.24 -32.46
C PHE A 662 -12.69 10.64 -33.46
N CYS A 663 -13.88 11.03 -32.98
CA CYS A 663 -15.06 11.24 -33.82
C CYS A 663 -15.52 12.71 -33.88
N CYS A 664 -15.07 13.58 -32.97
CA CYS A 664 -15.52 14.96 -32.94
C CYS A 664 -14.94 15.80 -34.08
N LYS A 665 -15.75 16.74 -34.59
CA LYS A 665 -15.34 17.69 -35.63
C LYS A 665 -14.60 18.86 -35.00
N THR A 666 -13.37 19.10 -35.44
CA THR A 666 -12.48 20.11 -34.85
C THR A 666 -13.09 21.51 -34.82
N GLU A 667 -13.91 21.86 -35.81
CA GLU A 667 -14.55 23.18 -35.94
C GLU A 667 -15.64 23.44 -34.90
N GLU A 668 -16.19 22.38 -34.30
CA GLU A 668 -17.30 22.44 -33.33
C GLU A 668 -16.78 22.42 -31.88
N ILE A 669 -15.47 22.30 -31.67
CA ILE A 669 -14.84 22.15 -30.34
C ILE A 669 -14.19 23.46 -29.90
N PRO A 670 -14.44 23.93 -28.66
CA PRO A 670 -13.78 25.12 -28.13
C PRO A 670 -12.25 25.00 -28.12
N PRO A 671 -11.49 26.09 -28.39
CA PRO A 671 -10.03 26.04 -28.50
C PRO A 671 -9.31 25.45 -27.29
N GLU A 672 -9.81 25.72 -26.07
CA GLU A 672 -9.22 25.17 -24.84
C GLU A 672 -9.35 23.63 -24.77
N LYS A 673 -10.49 23.09 -25.23
CA LYS A 673 -10.77 21.66 -25.27
C LYS A 673 -9.94 20.96 -26.33
N LEU A 674 -9.78 21.62 -27.49
CA LEU A 674 -8.92 21.16 -28.55
C LEU A 674 -7.44 21.10 -28.12
N SER A 675 -6.99 22.09 -27.34
CA SER A 675 -5.66 22.09 -26.72
C SER A 675 -5.46 20.88 -25.78
N SER A 676 -6.45 20.59 -24.92
CA SER A 676 -6.44 19.39 -24.07
C SER A 676 -6.38 18.08 -24.88
N MET A 677 -7.15 17.98 -25.98
CA MET A 677 -7.10 16.82 -26.87
C MET A 677 -5.75 16.67 -27.58
N GLU A 678 -5.16 17.78 -28.02
CA GLU A 678 -3.83 17.80 -28.66
C GLU A 678 -2.73 17.35 -27.70
N GLN A 679 -2.76 17.82 -26.45
CA GLN A 679 -1.82 17.40 -25.40
C GLN A 679 -1.97 15.91 -25.07
N HIS A 680 -3.21 15.42 -24.97
CA HIS A 680 -3.47 14.00 -24.74
C HIS A 680 -2.97 13.14 -25.91
N ALA A 681 -3.31 13.53 -27.14
CA ALA A 681 -2.88 12.83 -28.36
C ALA A 681 -1.34 12.78 -28.48
N LYS A 682 -0.66 13.87 -28.09
CA LYS A 682 0.80 13.95 -28.06
C LYS A 682 1.41 12.87 -27.15
N ALA A 683 0.89 12.69 -25.93
CA ALA A 683 1.38 11.65 -25.01
C ALA A 683 1.07 10.23 -25.52
N CYS A 684 -0.16 9.99 -25.99
CA CYS A 684 -0.60 8.69 -26.49
C CYS A 684 0.21 8.23 -27.71
N TYR A 685 0.46 9.13 -28.67
CA TYR A 685 1.15 8.77 -29.90
C TYR A 685 2.61 8.37 -29.63
N VAL A 686 3.33 9.12 -28.80
CA VAL A 686 4.72 8.80 -28.43
C VAL A 686 4.82 7.42 -27.80
N LEU A 687 3.88 7.05 -26.95
CA LEU A 687 3.97 5.77 -26.26
C LEU A 687 3.55 4.57 -27.10
N PHE A 688 2.46 4.71 -27.88
CA PHE A 688 1.76 3.57 -28.46
C PHE A 688 1.94 3.41 -29.97
N VAL A 689 2.62 4.34 -30.63
CA VAL A 689 2.84 4.29 -32.07
C VAL A 689 4.34 4.20 -32.37
N PRO A 690 4.80 3.28 -33.23
CA PRO A 690 6.19 3.22 -33.63
C PRO A 690 6.63 4.46 -34.41
N PHE A 691 7.84 4.97 -34.12
CA PHE A 691 8.46 6.09 -34.85
C PHE A 691 9.99 6.05 -34.74
N ARG A 692 10.68 6.76 -35.64
CA ARG A 692 12.14 7.03 -35.55
C ARG A 692 12.48 8.51 -35.55
N ASN A 693 11.58 9.37 -36.03
CA ASN A 693 11.78 10.81 -35.99
C ASN A 693 10.63 11.49 -35.24
N VAL A 694 10.95 12.47 -34.40
CA VAL A 694 9.97 13.32 -33.69
C VAL A 694 9.07 14.08 -34.68
N ALA A 695 9.57 14.36 -35.89
CA ALA A 695 8.76 14.94 -36.97
C ALA A 695 7.60 14.02 -37.41
N ASP A 696 7.74 12.69 -37.27
CA ASP A 696 6.73 11.70 -37.65
C ASP A 696 5.52 11.69 -36.69
N LEU A 697 5.65 12.36 -35.54
CA LEU A 697 4.61 12.41 -34.52
C LEU A 697 3.42 13.29 -34.93
N LYS A 698 3.57 14.13 -35.97
CA LYS A 698 2.55 15.09 -36.41
C LYS A 698 2.04 14.78 -37.82
N LEU A 699 0.78 15.11 -38.07
CA LEU A 699 0.18 15.16 -39.41
C LEU A 699 -0.34 16.58 -39.60
N ASN A 700 0.05 17.24 -40.70
CA ASN A 700 -0.28 18.66 -40.95
C ASN A 700 0.09 19.60 -39.79
N GLY A 701 1.12 19.26 -39.01
CA GLY A 701 1.56 20.02 -37.83
C GLY A 701 0.81 19.71 -36.53
N CYS A 702 -0.17 18.80 -36.55
CA CYS A 702 -1.06 18.44 -35.44
C CYS A 702 -0.87 16.98 -34.99
N TYR A 703 -0.79 16.76 -33.66
CA TYR A 703 -0.73 15.43 -33.05
C TYR A 703 -2.10 14.74 -33.07
N LEU A 704 -3.19 15.50 -32.83
CA LEU A 704 -4.56 14.96 -32.82
C LEU A 704 -4.97 14.37 -34.17
N GLU A 705 -4.68 15.04 -35.29
CA GLU A 705 -4.97 14.50 -36.62
C GLU A 705 -4.22 13.19 -36.88
N ARG A 706 -2.95 13.13 -36.47
CA ARG A 706 -2.14 11.92 -36.59
C ARG A 706 -2.73 10.78 -35.75
N TRP A 707 -3.10 11.07 -34.50
CA TRP A 707 -3.70 10.11 -33.58
C TRP A 707 -5.04 9.56 -34.10
N ARG A 708 -5.90 10.43 -34.64
CA ARG A 708 -7.15 10.04 -35.30
C ARG A 708 -6.91 9.09 -36.47
N LYS A 709 -5.91 9.38 -37.30
CA LYS A 709 -5.53 8.52 -38.42
C LYS A 709 -5.06 7.13 -37.97
N VAL A 710 -4.24 7.05 -36.93
CA VAL A 710 -3.80 5.76 -36.34
C VAL A 710 -4.98 4.91 -35.88
N TYR A 711 -5.96 5.55 -35.25
CA TYR A 711 -7.18 4.88 -34.82
C TYR A 711 -8.02 4.39 -36.02
N GLN A 712 -8.21 5.24 -37.03
CA GLN A 712 -8.93 4.88 -38.26
C GLN A 712 -8.26 3.73 -39.03
N ASP A 713 -6.93 3.70 -39.04
CA ASP A 713 -6.13 2.64 -39.66
C ASP A 713 -6.13 1.32 -38.84
N GLY A 714 -6.77 1.30 -37.66
CA GLY A 714 -6.84 0.12 -36.80
C GLY A 714 -5.51 -0.28 -36.15
N LYS A 715 -4.58 0.66 -36.01
CA LYS A 715 -3.21 0.40 -35.52
C LYS A 715 -3.06 0.47 -34.00
N LEU A 716 -4.09 0.94 -33.28
CA LEU A 716 -4.07 0.97 -31.82
C LEU A 716 -4.48 -0.40 -31.26
N SER A 717 -3.63 -1.01 -30.44
CA SER A 717 -3.92 -2.32 -29.86
C SER A 717 -4.97 -2.23 -28.75
N LYS A 718 -5.74 -3.31 -28.55
CA LYS A 718 -6.67 -3.42 -27.41
C LYS A 718 -5.98 -3.33 -26.05
N LYS A 719 -4.71 -3.77 -25.96
CA LYS A 719 -3.89 -3.67 -24.74
C LYS A 719 -3.64 -2.19 -24.40
N HIS A 720 -3.29 -1.38 -25.39
CA HIS A 720 -3.04 0.06 -25.21
C HIS A 720 -4.35 0.83 -24.92
N GLU A 721 -5.47 0.47 -25.55
CA GLU A 721 -6.79 1.03 -25.19
C GLU A 721 -7.17 0.73 -23.73
N GLN A 722 -6.93 -0.50 -23.27
CA GLN A 722 -7.18 -0.89 -21.87
C GLN A 722 -6.26 -0.15 -20.89
N PHE A 723 -5.01 0.09 -21.27
CA PHE A 723 -4.09 0.92 -20.49
C PHE A 723 -4.63 2.35 -20.34
N LEU A 724 -5.02 2.99 -21.45
CA LEU A 724 -5.61 4.34 -21.43
C LEU A 724 -6.91 4.39 -20.61
N MET A 725 -7.75 3.35 -20.72
CA MET A 725 -8.95 3.23 -19.89
C MET A 725 -8.61 3.11 -18.40
N SER A 726 -7.56 2.38 -18.04
CA SER A 726 -7.13 2.21 -16.65
C SER A 726 -6.57 3.52 -16.06
N ILE A 727 -5.80 4.28 -16.86
CA ILE A 727 -5.35 5.63 -16.53
C ILE A 727 -6.56 6.55 -16.25
N GLN A 728 -7.57 6.53 -17.13
CA GLN A 728 -8.77 7.33 -16.92
C GLN A 728 -9.60 6.82 -15.73
N ASP A 729 -9.67 5.52 -15.49
CA ASP A 729 -10.32 4.94 -14.31
C ASP A 729 -9.65 5.38 -13.00
N CYS A 730 -8.33 5.59 -12.96
CA CYS A 730 -7.66 6.23 -11.82
C CYS A 730 -8.23 7.63 -11.59
N ARG A 731 -8.28 8.48 -12.64
CA ARG A 731 -8.83 9.84 -12.54
C ARG A 731 -10.30 9.83 -12.09
N ASN A 732 -11.12 8.98 -12.70
CA ASN A 732 -12.53 8.86 -12.35
C ASN A 732 -12.72 8.39 -10.90
N SER A 733 -11.89 7.45 -10.43
CA SER A 733 -11.96 6.93 -9.06
C SER A 733 -11.59 7.98 -8.01
N MET A 734 -10.57 8.80 -8.30
CA MET A 734 -10.17 9.91 -7.44
C MET A 734 -11.26 11.00 -7.39
N ASN A 735 -11.85 11.32 -8.55
CA ASN A 735 -12.89 12.37 -8.66
C ASN A 735 -14.29 11.93 -8.21
N GLY A 736 -14.56 10.62 -8.21
CA GLY A 736 -15.88 10.06 -7.95
C GLY A 736 -16.29 10.06 -6.48
N GLY A 737 -15.34 10.33 -5.58
CA GLY A 737 -15.54 10.24 -4.14
C GLY A 737 -15.70 8.79 -3.65
N ARG A 738 -16.10 8.64 -2.39
CA ARG A 738 -16.36 7.34 -1.76
C ARG A 738 -17.82 7.26 -1.32
N PRO A 739 -18.52 6.15 -1.57
CA PRO A 739 -19.90 6.04 -1.15
C PRO A 739 -20.01 6.00 0.38
N VAL A 740 -21.06 6.62 0.90
CA VAL A 740 -21.34 6.73 2.33
C VAL A 740 -21.74 5.36 2.91
N ASP A 741 -21.39 5.06 4.17
CA ASP A 741 -21.71 3.76 4.77
C ASP A 741 -23.21 3.63 5.13
N MET A 742 -23.68 2.38 5.23
CA MET A 742 -25.12 2.09 5.34
C MET A 742 -25.79 2.67 6.59
N ILE A 743 -25.11 2.74 7.73
CA ILE A 743 -25.69 3.35 8.92
C ILE A 743 -25.90 4.84 8.66
N GLU A 744 -24.90 5.51 8.10
CA GLU A 744 -24.96 6.94 7.83
C GLU A 744 -26.06 7.31 6.82
N ARG A 745 -26.29 6.48 5.79
CA ARG A 745 -27.37 6.65 4.80
C ARG A 745 -28.78 6.51 5.40
N LEU A 746 -28.96 5.59 6.35
CA LEU A 746 -30.27 5.21 6.87
C LEU A 746 -30.68 5.95 8.14
N THR A 747 -29.87 6.90 8.61
CA THR A 747 -30.06 7.53 9.92
C THR A 747 -29.74 9.02 9.87
N VAL A 748 -30.12 9.72 10.94
CA VAL A 748 -29.81 11.15 11.12
C VAL A 748 -28.54 11.28 11.95
N LYS A 749 -27.69 12.24 11.57
CA LYS A 749 -26.46 12.58 12.31
C LYS A 749 -26.82 12.95 13.77
N PRO A 750 -26.19 12.32 14.78
CA PRO A 750 -26.44 12.66 16.18
C PRO A 750 -26.08 14.12 16.46
N VAL A 751 -26.91 14.83 17.25
CA VAL A 751 -26.62 16.19 17.71
C VAL A 751 -25.52 16.12 18.76
N THR A 752 -24.32 16.59 18.43
CA THR A 752 -23.21 16.68 19.38
C THR A 752 -23.26 18.03 20.08
N SER A 753 -23.30 18.04 21.42
CA SER A 753 -23.19 19.29 22.19
C SER A 753 -21.88 19.98 21.82
N ARG A 754 -21.96 21.24 21.38
CA ARG A 754 -20.78 22.08 21.10
C ARG A 754 -20.02 22.34 22.41
N TYR A 755 -19.07 21.48 22.73
CA TYR A 755 -17.96 21.86 23.61
C TYR A 755 -16.76 22.12 22.72
N ASN A 756 -16.28 23.37 22.75
CA ASN A 756 -15.00 23.78 22.20
C ASN A 756 -13.89 23.01 22.94
N ASP A 757 -13.59 21.79 22.49
CA ASP A 757 -12.26 21.24 22.67
C ASP A 757 -11.39 22.01 21.66
N GLY A 758 -10.57 22.95 22.13
CA GLY A 758 -9.76 23.90 21.33
C GLY A 758 -8.66 23.26 20.47
N TYR A 759 -9.00 22.21 19.74
CA TYR A 759 -8.28 21.77 18.57
C TYR A 759 -8.97 22.45 17.40
N ASP A 760 -8.26 23.36 16.72
CA ASP A 760 -8.62 23.72 15.36
C ASP A 760 -8.63 22.42 14.55
N VAL A 761 -9.83 21.92 14.27
CA VAL A 761 -10.03 20.79 13.39
C VAL A 761 -9.97 21.36 11.99
N GLU A 762 -8.78 21.35 11.39
CA GLU A 762 -8.71 21.17 9.95
C GLU A 762 -9.44 19.84 9.69
N GLU A 763 -10.58 19.91 8.98
CA GLU A 763 -11.24 18.72 8.45
C GLU A 763 -10.26 18.08 7.46
N GLU A 764 -9.31 17.29 7.97
CA GLU A 764 -8.48 16.44 7.12
C GLU A 764 -9.37 15.32 6.59
N ASP A 765 -10.12 15.63 5.53
CA ASP A 765 -10.97 14.71 4.80
C ASP A 765 -10.13 13.53 4.29
N GLY A 766 -10.78 12.41 3.96
CA GLY A 766 -10.06 11.34 3.25
C GLY A 766 -9.48 11.81 1.90
N ASP A 767 -9.99 12.94 1.41
CA ASP A 767 -9.48 13.65 0.25
C ASP A 767 -8.07 14.19 0.52
N ASP A 768 -7.65 14.48 1.76
CA ASP A 768 -6.30 14.98 2.04
C ASP A 768 -5.19 13.96 1.80
N ILE A 769 -5.43 12.65 1.97
CA ILE A 769 -4.41 11.65 1.61
C ILE A 769 -4.32 11.50 0.08
N LEU A 770 -5.44 11.64 -0.63
CA LEU A 770 -5.48 11.63 -2.09
C LEU A 770 -4.88 12.92 -2.67
N ASN A 771 -5.20 14.07 -2.07
CA ASN A 771 -4.71 15.40 -2.42
C ASN A 771 -3.23 15.53 -2.06
N GLU A 772 -2.80 15.13 -0.85
CA GLU A 772 -1.37 15.04 -0.50
C GLU A 772 -0.62 14.08 -1.43
N ALA A 773 -1.23 12.97 -1.86
CA ALA A 773 -0.62 12.07 -2.84
C ALA A 773 -0.53 12.71 -4.23
N MET A 774 -1.54 13.45 -4.67
CA MET A 774 -1.54 14.20 -5.92
C MET A 774 -0.50 15.33 -5.88
N ASP A 775 -0.47 16.12 -4.81
CA ASP A 775 0.52 17.17 -4.56
C ASP A 775 1.94 16.58 -4.52
N GLN A 776 2.15 15.46 -3.82
CA GLN A 776 3.44 14.76 -3.80
C GLN A 776 3.85 14.20 -5.17
N PHE A 777 2.89 13.92 -6.04
CA PHE A 777 3.12 13.41 -7.39
C PHE A 777 3.52 14.55 -8.36
N PHE A 778 2.86 15.71 -8.31
CA PHE A 778 3.29 16.93 -9.03
C PHE A 778 4.72 17.34 -8.67
N LEU A 779 5.17 17.00 -7.46
CA LEU A 779 6.53 17.26 -6.98
C LEU A 779 7.59 16.27 -7.51
N SER A 780 7.22 15.23 -8.27
CA SER A 780 8.14 14.17 -8.72
C SER A 780 8.71 14.37 -10.13
N GLU A 781 8.01 15.06 -11.03
CA GLU A 781 8.50 15.35 -12.40
C GLU A 781 9.76 16.23 -12.42
N SER A 782 9.97 17.06 -11.40
CA SER A 782 11.14 17.94 -11.28
C SER A 782 12.40 17.23 -10.75
N LEU A 783 12.30 15.96 -10.34
CA LEU A 783 13.35 15.26 -9.56
C LEU A 783 14.09 14.15 -10.32
N GLU A 784 13.66 13.75 -11.52
CA GLU A 784 14.39 12.78 -12.34
C GLU A 784 15.47 13.41 -13.24
N LEU A 785 15.53 14.75 -13.34
CA LEU A 785 16.58 15.50 -14.05
C LEU A 785 17.86 15.71 -13.21
N GLY A 786 18.21 14.79 -12.31
CA GLY A 786 19.25 14.96 -11.28
C GLY A 786 20.32 13.88 -11.20
#